data_AF-A0A9D7TN18-F1
#
_entry.id   AF-A0A9D7TN18-F1
#
_cell.length_a   1.000
_cell.length_b   1.000
_cell.length_c   1.000
_cell.angle_alpha   90.00
_cell.angle_beta   90.00
_cell.angle_gamma   90.00
#
_symmetry.space_group_name_H-M   'P 1'
#
loop_
_entity.id
_entity.type
_entity.pdbx_description
1 polymer ?
#
loop_
_entity_poly.entity_id
_entity_poly.type
_entity_poly.pdbx_seq_one_letter_code
_entity_poly.pdbx_strand_id
1 'polypeptide(L)'
;MNGQTVNAKLKKILSNTDFQKTLARISVQKGISQVQANIEAESYLQELYAEHDPTTNFGFIEVFQYLIGQGFDKNIDTDPSELKALSKLMRRHPVAFVLTHKSYIDLIVLMIVLARHGLPLPFLFAGINLDMVGVGKLLRNNGVIFIRRSFKDNAVYKATLRFYVSWLLKQQSHFMWAIEGTRSRTGKLVWPQMGILKYIAESEQDINQTVKYVPVSIVYDLIPDVEDMTTEGRGKKKKPETVKWMLGYLKKMSSDKLGKISLRIGEPADIRGEQNDELNIPAEAESLTDSTISRLAFRLIHKINKITPVTTVSLICNALLSKFSLTKRGVESNVSDLMQIIENHKLDALVDRGMPIGESVQRALNLLVQAEIIRHQGDGLHTKYTVNRAKYLQATYYANMSVHHLVHRAFIELALVKISTVNARERQLEFWKEIMSLRDFFKFEFFYSPKDKFSSEIEAELYFMLGEEVDKIFDKNADIISLIHRQNLLVAPVILSNYLEAYKVVAEGLQIWDPLIRFEEKSFIEYCLFLGEEMHWLGQIKRVEAVSMPFLQNGIRLVKNLKVWPEEGRIDKEKVTSFNNWVDDITSRVNTLLNFTLQQRINHDYHIPVEREIIPGSKTEQITYEILQSEPGPHIGAFFDLDRTLINGFSAKNFVTSRLLSGRFTSQELISQFAGAMSYATDTGNFAKMAAISANGVRGIQEQVFIDVGEEVYRKKLADSIYPESRALVAAHIQMGHTVTIISAATPYQVDPIARDLGIDIVECTRLEVEDGKFTGKIIEPAWVKVKPSQGGALQKRRIST
;
A
#
# COMPACT_ATOMS: atom_id res chain seq x y z
N MET A 1 27.84 19.68 6.69
CA MET A 1 27.38 21.09 6.57
C MET A 1 27.01 21.63 7.95
N ASN A 2 27.28 22.92 8.18
CA ASN A 2 27.66 23.52 9.47
C ASN A 2 26.50 23.79 10.44
N GLY A 3 26.70 23.50 11.73
CA GLY A 3 25.75 23.84 12.81
C GLY A 3 25.42 25.34 12.93
N GLN A 4 26.25 26.21 12.35
CA GLN A 4 25.98 27.66 12.25
C GLN A 4 24.77 27.97 11.34
N THR A 5 24.57 27.21 10.26
CA THR A 5 23.47 27.46 9.30
C THR A 5 22.12 27.04 9.88
N VAL A 6 22.09 25.92 10.63
CA VAL A 6 20.90 25.47 11.36
C VAL A 6 20.50 26.48 12.43
N ASN A 7 21.47 26.97 13.21
CA ASN A 7 21.22 28.01 14.20
C ASN A 7 20.68 29.31 13.60
N ALA A 8 21.13 29.71 12.39
CA ALA A 8 20.58 30.87 11.70
C ALA A 8 19.11 30.67 11.26
N LYS A 9 18.77 29.48 10.74
CA LYS A 9 17.39 29.14 10.36
C LYS A 9 16.46 29.09 11.59
N LEU A 10 16.89 28.44 12.67
CA LEU A 10 16.15 28.39 13.93
C LEU A 10 15.86 29.79 14.48
N LYS A 11 16.88 30.67 14.51
CA LYS A 11 16.71 32.07 14.92
C LYS A 11 15.67 32.80 14.06
N LYS A 12 15.68 32.59 12.74
CA LYS A 12 14.70 33.19 11.81
C LYS A 12 13.26 32.73 12.09
N ILE A 13 13.07 31.46 12.44
CA ILE A 13 11.75 30.91 12.80
C ILE A 13 11.30 31.50 14.15
N LEU A 14 12.18 31.50 15.16
CA LEU A 14 11.88 32.01 16.50
C LEU A 14 11.61 33.52 16.51
N SER A 15 12.27 34.30 15.66
CA SER A 15 12.08 35.75 15.57
C SER A 15 10.82 36.18 14.82
N ASN A 16 9.99 35.24 14.35
CA ASN A 16 8.77 35.59 13.63
C ASN A 16 7.76 36.31 14.54
N THR A 17 7.22 37.43 14.04
CA THR A 17 6.34 38.31 14.82
C THR A 17 5.03 37.62 15.25
N ASP A 18 4.41 36.82 14.40
CA ASP A 18 3.15 36.14 14.72
C ASP A 18 3.36 35.00 15.72
N PHE A 19 4.51 34.32 15.62
CA PHE A 19 4.91 33.34 16.61
C PHE A 19 5.15 33.99 17.98
N GLN A 20 5.90 35.09 18.03
CA GLN A 20 6.17 35.83 19.27
C GLN A 20 4.88 36.36 19.92
N LYS A 21 3.92 36.86 19.14
CA LYS A 21 2.58 37.25 19.63
C LYS A 21 1.82 36.06 20.23
N THR A 22 1.90 34.90 19.59
CA THR A 22 1.26 33.67 20.08
C THR A 22 1.87 33.22 21.39
N LEU A 23 3.19 33.25 21.51
CA LEU A 23 3.90 32.93 22.75
C LEU A 23 3.57 33.92 23.88
N ALA A 24 3.47 35.22 23.59
CA ALA A 24 3.06 36.24 24.57
C ALA A 24 1.65 36.01 25.10
N ARG A 25 0.72 35.61 24.23
CA ARG A 25 -0.62 35.24 24.68
C ARG A 25 -0.61 34.01 25.58
N ILE A 26 0.16 32.98 25.21
CA ILE A 26 0.29 31.74 26.00
C ILE A 26 0.98 32.02 27.34
N SER A 27 1.98 32.90 27.37
CA SER A 27 2.73 33.23 28.59
C SER A 27 1.80 33.86 29.63
N VAL A 28 0.94 34.80 29.22
CA VAL A 28 -0.10 35.39 30.07
C VAL A 28 -1.10 34.33 30.55
N GLN A 29 -1.59 33.45 29.66
CA GLN A 29 -2.56 32.41 30.01
C GLN A 29 -2.02 31.36 30.99
N LYS A 30 -0.74 31.02 30.89
CA LYS A 30 -0.09 29.99 31.72
C LYS A 30 0.61 30.57 32.95
N GLY A 31 0.64 31.89 33.11
CA GLY A 31 1.33 32.55 34.22
C GLY A 31 2.85 32.42 34.18
N ILE A 32 3.45 32.25 32.99
CA ILE A 32 4.90 32.16 32.79
C ILE A 32 5.44 33.45 32.15
N SER A 33 6.73 33.74 32.33
CA SER A 33 7.35 34.89 31.67
C SER A 33 7.49 34.64 30.16
N GLN A 34 7.47 35.72 29.35
CA GLN A 34 7.72 35.62 27.91
C GLN A 34 9.10 35.04 27.59
N VAL A 35 10.09 35.34 28.43
CA VAL A 35 11.45 34.79 28.30
C VAL A 35 11.42 33.28 28.47
N GLN A 36 10.71 32.78 29.49
CA GLN A 36 10.56 31.34 29.71
C GLN A 36 9.82 30.66 28.56
N ALA A 37 8.74 31.25 28.06
CA ALA A 37 8.02 30.72 26.90
C ALA A 37 8.91 30.63 25.66
N ASN A 38 9.80 31.60 25.45
CA ASN A 38 10.77 31.59 24.36
C ASN A 38 11.87 30.53 24.52
N ILE A 39 12.40 30.33 25.73
CA ILE A 39 13.38 29.27 26.02
C ILE A 39 12.76 27.89 25.76
N GLU A 40 11.53 27.68 26.22
CA GLU A 40 10.79 26.44 25.96
C GLU A 40 10.55 26.23 24.46
N ALA A 41 10.08 27.27 23.75
CA ALA A 41 9.84 27.22 22.32
C ALA A 41 11.12 26.94 21.51
N GLU A 42 12.27 27.50 21.88
CA GLU A 42 13.56 27.20 21.25
C GLU A 42 13.94 25.73 21.43
N SER A 43 13.82 25.20 22.64
CA SER A 43 14.09 23.78 22.93
C SER A 43 13.17 22.86 22.13
N TYR A 44 11.87 23.15 22.10
CA TYR A 44 10.91 22.37 21.32
C TYR A 44 11.14 22.48 19.81
N LEU A 45 11.53 23.65 19.32
CA LEU A 45 11.84 23.83 17.91
C LEU A 45 13.10 23.05 17.51
N GLN A 46 14.14 23.03 18.35
CA GLN A 46 15.31 22.17 18.13
C GLN A 46 14.94 20.68 18.10
N GLU A 47 14.02 20.25 18.97
CA GLU A 47 13.47 18.89 18.97
C GLU A 47 12.66 18.57 17.70
N LEU A 48 11.99 19.56 17.10
CA LEU A 48 11.14 19.37 15.92
C LEU A 48 11.87 19.58 14.59
N TYR A 49 12.97 20.34 14.60
CA TYR A 49 13.64 20.75 13.38
C TYR A 49 14.16 19.56 12.57
N ALA A 50 13.88 19.61 11.28
CA ALA A 50 14.26 18.63 10.27
C ALA A 50 14.53 19.36 8.95
N GLU A 51 15.40 18.80 8.12
CA GLU A 51 15.67 19.31 6.78
C GLU A 51 15.99 18.17 5.81
N HIS A 52 15.86 18.42 4.52
CA HIS A 52 16.30 17.49 3.50
C HIS A 52 17.68 17.90 3.01
N ASP A 53 18.71 17.14 3.38
CA ASP A 53 20.05 17.28 2.84
C ASP A 53 20.21 16.39 1.59
N PRO A 54 20.48 16.93 0.39
CA PRO A 54 20.52 16.14 -0.84
C PRO A 54 21.51 14.97 -0.81
N THR A 55 22.68 15.15 -0.19
CA THR A 55 23.71 14.09 -0.13
C THR A 55 23.31 12.96 0.82
N THR A 56 22.74 13.33 1.97
CA THR A 56 22.26 12.38 2.97
C THR A 56 21.05 11.63 2.45
N ASN A 57 20.10 12.32 1.79
CA ASN A 57 18.94 11.73 1.15
C ASN A 57 19.33 10.67 0.12
N PHE A 58 20.23 11.01 -0.80
CA PHE A 58 20.67 10.08 -1.84
C PHE A 58 21.29 8.80 -1.25
N GLY A 59 22.23 8.96 -0.31
CA GLY A 59 22.85 7.82 0.36
C GLY A 59 21.86 6.97 1.16
N PHE A 60 20.90 7.62 1.84
CA PHE A 60 19.85 6.95 2.58
C PHE A 60 18.96 6.08 1.67
N ILE A 61 18.48 6.64 0.56
CA ILE A 61 17.63 5.93 -0.40
C ILE A 61 18.36 4.72 -0.99
N GLU A 62 19.62 4.87 -1.42
CA GLU A 62 20.40 3.76 -1.98
C GLU A 62 20.60 2.62 -0.97
N VAL A 63 20.95 2.95 0.28
CA VAL A 63 21.13 1.94 1.34
C VAL A 63 19.83 1.20 1.62
N PHE A 64 18.71 1.91 1.79
CA PHE A 64 17.43 1.27 2.08
C PHE A 64 16.87 0.50 0.88
N GLN A 65 17.09 0.98 -0.33
CA GLN A 65 16.76 0.24 -1.55
C GLN A 65 17.53 -1.08 -1.63
N TYR A 66 18.83 -1.06 -1.32
CA TYR A 66 19.64 -2.29 -1.25
C TYR A 66 19.09 -3.26 -0.20
N LEU A 67 18.81 -2.76 1.02
CA LEU A 67 18.31 -3.57 2.13
C LEU A 67 16.95 -4.20 1.82
N ILE A 68 16.00 -3.42 1.31
CA ILE A 68 14.67 -3.92 0.92
C ILE A 68 14.79 -4.96 -0.19
N GLY A 69 15.65 -4.71 -1.19
CA GLY A 69 15.88 -5.64 -2.30
C GLY A 69 16.58 -6.96 -1.93
N GLN A 70 17.02 -7.14 -0.67
CA GLN A 70 17.49 -8.44 -0.19
C GLN A 70 16.35 -9.38 0.20
N GLY A 71 15.27 -8.82 0.78
CA GLY A 71 14.12 -9.60 1.26
C GLY A 71 12.94 -9.61 0.29
N PHE A 72 12.75 -8.50 -0.43
CA PHE A 72 11.64 -8.29 -1.35
C PHE A 72 12.12 -8.22 -2.81
N ASP A 73 11.17 -8.41 -3.73
CA ASP A 73 11.39 -8.14 -5.14
C ASP A 73 11.91 -6.70 -5.36
N LYS A 74 12.91 -6.54 -6.23
CA LYS A 74 13.59 -5.25 -6.46
C LYS A 74 12.63 -4.16 -6.96
N ASN A 75 11.63 -4.58 -7.73
CA ASN A 75 10.59 -3.73 -8.29
C ASN A 75 9.40 -3.73 -7.33
N ILE A 76 9.03 -2.52 -6.89
CA ILE A 76 7.82 -2.31 -6.08
C ILE A 76 6.67 -2.17 -7.08
N ASP A 77 5.63 -3.00 -6.94
CA ASP A 77 4.44 -2.91 -7.78
C ASP A 77 3.72 -1.59 -7.50
N THR A 78 3.64 -0.75 -8.52
CA THR A 78 3.04 0.58 -8.47
C THR A 78 2.21 0.81 -9.72
N ASP A 79 1.32 1.80 -9.67
CA ASP A 79 0.54 2.20 -10.82
C ASP A 79 1.18 3.44 -11.51
N PRO A 80 1.74 3.29 -12.73
CA PRO A 80 2.28 4.42 -13.49
C PRO A 80 1.32 5.61 -13.70
N SER A 81 0.01 5.36 -13.82
CA SER A 81 -0.99 6.41 -14.05
C SER A 81 -1.23 7.22 -12.78
N GLU A 82 -1.28 6.56 -11.62
CA GLU A 82 -1.35 7.19 -10.31
C GLU A 82 -0.11 8.06 -10.04
N LEU A 83 1.09 7.56 -10.38
CA LEU A 83 2.34 8.30 -10.25
C LEU A 83 2.39 9.53 -11.17
N LYS A 84 1.88 9.41 -12.40
CA LYS A 84 1.75 10.54 -13.34
C LYS A 84 0.77 11.59 -12.81
N ALA A 85 -0.36 11.17 -12.24
CA ALA A 85 -1.32 12.07 -11.61
C ALA A 85 -0.72 12.77 -10.39
N LEU A 86 -0.01 12.02 -9.53
CA LEU A 86 0.69 12.56 -8.37
C LEU A 86 1.75 13.58 -8.77
N SER A 87 2.55 13.32 -9.81
CA SER A 87 3.55 14.27 -10.31
C SER A 87 2.93 15.60 -10.71
N LYS A 88 1.77 15.58 -11.38
CA LYS A 88 1.02 16.80 -11.73
C LYS A 88 0.52 17.54 -10.48
N LEU A 89 0.05 16.81 -9.48
CA LEU A 89 -0.47 17.35 -8.23
C LEU A 89 0.62 18.06 -7.42
N MET A 90 1.76 17.40 -7.21
CA MET A 90 2.89 17.90 -6.40
C MET A 90 3.54 19.15 -7.00
N ARG A 91 3.41 19.39 -8.31
CA ARG A 91 3.89 20.63 -8.95
C ARG A 91 3.06 21.86 -8.60
N ARG A 92 1.81 21.68 -8.16
CA ARG A 92 0.84 22.77 -7.95
C ARG A 92 0.46 22.98 -6.49
N HIS A 93 0.54 21.92 -5.68
CA HIS A 93 0.07 21.93 -4.30
C HIS A 93 1.04 21.20 -3.37
N PRO A 94 1.14 21.62 -2.10
CA PRO A 94 1.64 20.77 -1.03
C PRO A 94 0.79 19.51 -0.95
N VAL A 95 1.46 18.38 -0.67
CA VAL A 95 0.81 17.08 -0.57
C VAL A 95 1.05 16.52 0.81
N ALA A 96 -0.02 16.07 1.45
CA ALA A 96 -0.02 15.34 2.71
C ALA A 96 -0.35 13.88 2.41
N PHE A 97 0.66 13.01 2.36
CA PHE A 97 0.47 11.58 2.19
C PHE A 97 -0.03 10.95 3.49
N VAL A 98 -1.16 10.26 3.39
CA VAL A 98 -1.86 9.64 4.51
C VAL A 98 -1.79 8.14 4.31
N LEU A 99 -1.02 7.46 5.17
CA LEU A 99 -0.73 6.03 5.06
C LEU A 99 -1.40 5.24 6.18
N THR A 100 -1.54 3.94 5.98
CA THR A 100 -1.75 2.97 7.06
C THR A 100 -0.42 2.44 7.55
N HIS A 101 -0.38 1.79 8.71
CA HIS A 101 0.87 1.30 9.28
C HIS A 101 0.85 -0.21 9.46
N LYS A 102 1.60 -0.93 8.63
CA LYS A 102 1.74 -2.39 8.68
C LYS A 102 3.18 -2.81 8.99
N SER A 103 4.17 -2.04 8.56
CA SER A 103 5.59 -2.34 8.71
C SER A 103 6.42 -1.10 9.05
N TYR A 104 7.60 -1.26 9.65
CA TYR A 104 8.52 -0.14 9.89
C TYR A 104 9.02 0.51 8.60
N ILE A 105 8.99 -0.22 7.49
CA ILE A 105 9.49 0.26 6.21
C ILE A 105 8.42 0.98 5.37
N ASP A 106 7.15 1.04 5.77
CA ASP A 106 6.06 1.63 4.95
C ASP A 106 6.41 3.02 4.42
N LEU A 107 6.86 3.89 5.31
CA LEU A 107 7.17 5.29 4.99
C LEU A 107 8.44 5.38 4.11
N ILE A 108 9.37 4.44 4.30
CA ILE A 108 10.60 4.34 3.50
C ILE A 108 10.29 3.82 2.10
N VAL A 109 9.38 2.86 1.97
CA VAL A 109 8.90 2.32 0.68
C VAL A 109 8.31 3.46 -0.16
N LEU A 110 7.44 4.30 0.42
CA LEU A 110 6.92 5.48 -0.28
C LEU A 110 8.06 6.43 -0.70
N MET A 111 9.02 6.72 0.18
CA MET A 111 10.17 7.56 -0.18
C MET A 111 10.98 7.00 -1.35
N ILE A 112 11.23 5.69 -1.38
CA ILE A 112 11.96 5.03 -2.47
C ILE A 112 11.18 5.14 -3.78
N VAL A 113 9.87 4.91 -3.76
CA VAL A 113 9.01 5.08 -4.94
C VAL A 113 9.07 6.52 -5.44
N LEU A 114 8.88 7.52 -4.56
CA LEU A 114 8.96 8.93 -4.93
C LEU A 114 10.33 9.28 -5.53
N ALA A 115 11.42 8.85 -4.90
CA ALA A 115 12.78 9.10 -5.37
C ALA A 115 13.04 8.48 -6.75
N ARG A 116 12.62 7.22 -6.97
CA ARG A 116 12.76 6.53 -8.27
C ARG A 116 12.03 7.25 -9.41
N HIS A 117 10.93 7.94 -9.10
CA HIS A 117 10.16 8.71 -10.07
C HIS A 117 10.53 10.20 -10.12
N GLY A 118 11.62 10.62 -9.46
CA GLY A 118 12.09 12.00 -9.45
C GLY A 118 11.14 12.98 -8.77
N LEU A 119 10.31 12.49 -7.84
CA LEU A 119 9.37 13.30 -7.06
C LEU A 119 10.02 13.80 -5.76
N PRO A 120 9.64 14.99 -5.27
CA PRO A 120 10.23 15.55 -4.05
C PRO A 120 9.86 14.71 -2.82
N LEU A 121 10.82 14.58 -1.90
CA LEU A 121 10.63 13.81 -0.68
C LEU A 121 9.79 14.60 0.34
N PRO A 122 8.83 13.93 1.01
CA PRO A 122 8.03 14.55 2.06
C PRO A 122 8.76 14.52 3.43
N PHE A 123 8.41 15.49 4.29
CA PHE A 123 8.74 15.43 5.70
C PHE A 123 7.93 14.34 6.41
N LEU A 124 8.61 13.51 7.18
CA LEU A 124 8.03 12.38 7.88
C LEU A 124 7.75 12.72 9.34
N PHE A 125 6.50 12.58 9.80
CA PHE A 125 6.21 12.60 11.22
C PHE A 125 6.43 11.23 11.87
N ALA A 126 7.33 11.16 12.84
CA ALA A 126 7.68 9.95 13.58
C ALA A 126 7.63 10.16 15.10
N GLY A 127 7.39 9.10 15.87
CA GLY A 127 7.45 9.18 17.33
C GLY A 127 8.88 9.38 17.84
N ILE A 128 9.07 10.24 18.83
CA ILE A 128 10.39 10.56 19.41
C ILE A 128 11.14 9.35 19.99
N ASN A 129 10.46 8.23 20.25
CA ASN A 129 11.10 6.97 20.63
C ASN A 129 12.04 6.39 19.54
N LEU A 130 11.92 6.86 18.30
CA LEU A 130 12.81 6.48 17.20
C LEU A 130 14.04 7.41 17.10
N ASP A 131 14.10 8.48 17.90
CA ASP A 131 15.26 9.38 17.97
C ASP A 131 16.38 8.73 18.79
N MET A 132 17.12 7.83 18.15
CA MET A 132 18.24 7.10 18.74
C MET A 132 19.55 7.87 18.57
N VAL A 133 20.44 7.79 19.56
CA VAL A 133 21.76 8.44 19.53
C VAL A 133 22.52 8.07 18.25
N GLY A 134 22.98 9.08 17.51
CA GLY A 134 23.71 8.93 16.24
C GLY A 134 22.81 8.77 15.00
N VAL A 135 21.70 8.04 15.10
CA VAL A 135 20.76 7.79 13.98
C VAL A 135 19.77 8.95 13.82
N GLY A 136 19.33 9.56 14.93
CA GLY A 136 18.34 10.63 14.93
C GLY A 136 18.74 11.84 14.09
N LYS A 137 20.00 12.28 14.17
CA LYS A 137 20.52 13.38 13.34
C LYS A 137 20.48 13.05 11.85
N LEU A 138 20.83 11.82 11.49
CA LEU A 138 20.76 11.35 10.11
C LEU A 138 19.30 11.36 9.62
N LEU A 139 18.36 10.87 10.42
CA LEU A 139 16.93 10.90 10.09
C LEU A 139 16.38 12.32 9.98
N ARG A 140 16.77 13.25 10.85
CA ARG A 140 16.39 14.68 10.76
C ARG A 140 16.87 15.34 9.49
N ASN A 141 18.08 14.98 9.03
CA ASN A 141 18.63 15.42 7.75
C ASN A 141 17.99 14.74 6.53
N ASN A 142 17.13 13.73 6.77
CA ASN A 142 16.28 13.10 5.78
C ASN A 142 14.81 13.57 5.90
N GLY A 143 14.55 14.67 6.61
CA GLY A 143 13.20 15.22 6.77
C GLY A 143 12.33 14.54 7.84
N VAL A 144 12.89 13.74 8.74
CA VAL A 144 12.13 13.14 9.85
C VAL A 144 11.92 14.15 10.99
N ILE A 145 10.66 14.51 11.21
CA ILE A 145 10.16 15.34 12.32
C ILE A 145 9.73 14.42 13.46
N PHE A 146 10.49 14.43 14.56
CA PHE A 146 10.16 13.66 15.75
C PHE A 146 9.13 14.37 16.63
N ILE A 147 8.02 13.70 16.93
CA ILE A 147 6.93 14.23 17.76
C ILE A 147 6.80 13.40 19.04
N ARG A 148 6.48 14.07 20.15
CA ARG A 148 6.17 13.42 21.44
C ARG A 148 4.87 12.61 21.37
N ARG A 149 4.80 11.49 22.10
CA ARG A 149 3.58 10.65 22.14
C ARG A 149 2.39 11.32 22.84
N SER A 150 2.64 12.19 23.80
CA SER A 150 1.61 12.98 24.48
C SER A 150 2.16 14.35 24.86
N PHE A 151 1.36 15.39 24.60
CA PHE A 151 1.66 16.79 24.91
C PHE A 151 0.37 17.60 25.04
N LYS A 152 -0.71 16.96 25.53
CA LYS A 152 -2.05 17.57 25.62
C LYS A 152 -2.07 18.84 26.46
N ASP A 153 -1.26 18.92 27.52
CA ASP A 153 -1.29 20.07 28.44
C ASP A 153 -0.20 21.12 28.16
N ASN A 154 0.72 20.81 27.24
CA ASN A 154 1.83 21.67 26.88
C ASN A 154 1.45 22.64 25.75
N ALA A 155 0.92 23.80 26.13
CA ALA A 155 0.48 24.83 25.18
C ALA A 155 1.62 25.38 24.31
N VAL A 156 2.81 25.57 24.88
CA VAL A 156 3.98 26.10 24.17
C VAL A 156 4.46 25.12 23.09
N TYR A 157 4.52 23.83 23.40
CA TYR A 157 4.86 22.79 22.41
C TYR A 157 3.85 22.74 21.26
N LYS A 158 2.55 22.77 21.55
CA LYS A 158 1.51 22.81 20.51
C LYS A 158 1.64 24.02 19.58
N ALA A 159 1.88 25.19 20.16
CA ALA A 159 2.09 26.42 19.39
C ALA A 159 3.35 26.34 18.54
N THR A 160 4.44 25.80 19.08
CA THR A 160 5.71 25.61 18.35
C THR A 160 5.53 24.64 17.18
N LEU A 161 4.87 23.50 17.41
CA LEU A 161 4.56 22.52 16.38
C LEU A 161 3.69 23.11 15.27
N ARG A 162 2.57 23.76 15.62
CA ARG A 162 1.68 24.40 14.64
C ARG A 162 2.43 25.44 13.81
N PHE A 163 3.18 26.32 14.47
CA PHE A 163 3.95 27.34 13.77
C PHE A 163 5.00 26.74 12.82
N TYR A 164 5.70 25.68 13.26
CA TYR A 164 6.69 25.00 12.43
C TYR A 164 6.07 24.31 11.22
N VAL A 165 4.90 23.67 11.37
CA VAL A 165 4.15 23.08 10.24
C VAL A 165 3.70 24.17 9.27
N SER A 166 3.15 25.29 9.74
CA SER A 166 2.81 26.44 8.89
C SER A 166 4.03 27.01 8.15
N TRP A 167 5.20 27.04 8.80
CA TRP A 167 6.45 27.49 8.18
C TRP A 167 6.91 26.56 7.05
N LEU A 168 6.79 25.24 7.24
CA LEU A 168 7.09 24.24 6.20
C LEU A 168 6.10 24.29 5.03
N LEU A 169 4.80 24.46 5.32
CA LEU A 169 3.77 24.58 4.29
C LEU A 169 3.96 25.80 3.38
N LYS A 170 4.35 26.95 3.96
CA LYS A 170 4.71 28.16 3.20
C LYS A 170 5.85 27.93 2.20
N GLN A 171 6.68 26.90 2.40
CA GLN A 171 7.74 26.49 1.48
C GLN A 171 7.30 25.45 0.45
N GLN A 172 5.99 25.19 0.32
CA GLN A 172 5.43 24.13 -0.54
C GLN A 172 5.92 22.72 -0.15
N SER A 173 6.28 22.51 1.12
CA SER A 173 6.77 21.22 1.59
C SER A 173 5.67 20.16 1.60
N HIS A 174 6.04 18.91 1.30
CA HIS A 174 5.15 17.75 1.39
C HIS A 174 5.30 17.06 2.75
N PHE A 175 4.27 16.34 3.19
CA PHE A 175 4.26 15.64 4.48
C PHE A 175 3.82 14.20 4.30
N MET A 176 4.28 13.30 5.17
CA MET A 176 3.75 11.94 5.26
C MET A 176 3.69 11.46 6.71
N TRP A 177 2.66 10.68 7.02
CA TRP A 177 2.54 9.97 8.30
C TRP A 177 1.57 8.80 8.17
N ALA A 178 1.65 7.89 9.14
CA ALA A 178 0.62 6.88 9.32
C ALA A 178 -0.54 7.42 10.15
N ILE A 179 -1.76 7.44 9.59
CA ILE A 179 -2.94 8.01 10.26
C ILE A 179 -3.33 7.24 11.52
N GLU A 180 -2.98 5.96 11.60
CA GLU A 180 -3.26 5.06 12.73
C GLU A 180 -2.39 5.35 13.96
N GLY A 181 -1.24 6.02 13.77
CA GLY A 181 -0.24 6.30 14.81
C GLY A 181 0.57 5.08 15.30
N THR A 182 0.08 3.85 15.11
CA THR A 182 0.81 2.62 15.44
C THR A 182 0.51 1.49 14.44
N ARG A 183 1.41 0.52 14.33
CA ARG A 183 1.25 -0.64 13.42
C ARG A 183 0.00 -1.46 13.74
N SER A 184 -0.69 -1.97 12.73
CA SER A 184 -1.79 -2.90 12.95
C SER A 184 -1.30 -4.21 13.56
N ARG A 185 -2.01 -4.71 14.58
CA ARG A 185 -1.73 -6.01 15.25
C ARG A 185 -2.56 -7.15 14.68
N THR A 186 -3.55 -6.82 13.85
CA THR A 186 -4.54 -7.77 13.33
C THR A 186 -4.52 -7.83 11.80
N GLY A 187 -3.71 -7.01 11.12
CA GLY A 187 -3.70 -6.91 9.66
C GLY A 187 -4.77 -5.99 9.10
N LYS A 188 -5.76 -5.59 9.90
CA LYS A 188 -6.81 -4.62 9.52
C LYS A 188 -6.39 -3.17 9.69
N LEU A 189 -7.13 -2.25 9.08
CA LEU A 189 -6.97 -0.83 9.37
C LEU A 189 -7.37 -0.52 10.81
N VAL A 190 -6.63 0.39 11.42
CA VAL A 190 -6.84 0.88 12.78
C VAL A 190 -7.50 2.25 12.71
N TRP A 191 -8.19 2.61 13.78
CA TRP A 191 -8.84 3.89 13.91
C TRP A 191 -7.86 5.08 13.80
N PRO A 192 -8.28 6.17 13.13
CA PRO A 192 -7.41 7.32 12.86
C PRO A 192 -7.09 8.10 14.12
N GLN A 193 -5.85 8.56 14.23
CA GLN A 193 -5.39 9.55 15.20
C GLN A 193 -5.40 10.94 14.54
N MET A 194 -6.26 11.83 15.06
CA MET A 194 -6.52 13.13 14.43
C MET A 194 -5.43 14.18 14.64
N GLY A 195 -4.44 13.92 15.49
CA GLY A 195 -3.49 14.92 15.97
C GLY A 195 -2.73 15.63 14.85
N ILE A 196 -1.96 14.89 14.04
CA ILE A 196 -1.15 15.46 12.95
C ILE A 196 -2.05 16.08 11.88
N LEU A 197 -3.13 15.38 11.51
CA LEU A 197 -4.11 15.85 10.54
C LEU A 197 -4.67 17.23 10.94
N LYS A 198 -5.03 17.39 12.22
CA LYS A 198 -5.50 18.66 12.79
C LYS A 198 -4.48 19.77 12.64
N TYR A 199 -3.21 19.53 12.95
CA TYR A 199 -2.17 20.57 12.83
C TYR A 199 -1.96 21.02 11.38
N ILE A 200 -1.95 20.09 10.42
CA ILE A 200 -1.83 20.44 9.00
C ILE A 200 -3.06 21.22 8.55
N ALA A 201 -4.26 20.78 8.93
CA ALA A 201 -5.52 21.43 8.55
C ALA A 201 -5.67 22.84 9.13
N GLU A 202 -5.34 23.05 10.40
CA GLU A 202 -5.30 24.39 11.00
C GLU A 202 -4.25 25.28 10.33
N SER A 203 -3.09 24.71 9.97
CA SER A 203 -2.03 25.46 9.29
C SER A 203 -2.42 25.88 7.88
N GLU A 204 -3.14 25.03 7.12
CA GLU A 204 -3.72 25.35 5.81
C GLU A 204 -4.66 26.56 5.90
N GLN A 205 -5.51 26.60 6.93
CA GLN A 205 -6.42 27.73 7.16
C GLN A 205 -5.67 29.01 7.51
N ASP A 206 -4.66 28.92 8.39
CA ASP A 206 -3.87 30.08 8.84
C ASP A 206 -3.12 30.77 7.69
N ILE A 207 -2.66 30.00 6.70
CA ILE A 207 -1.82 30.52 5.60
C ILE A 207 -2.59 30.68 4.28
N ASN A 208 -3.87 30.29 4.25
CA ASN A 208 -4.74 30.31 3.06
C ASN A 208 -4.13 29.57 1.86
N GLN A 209 -3.59 28.37 2.08
CA GLN A 209 -2.93 27.54 1.06
C GLN A 209 -3.50 26.13 1.08
N THR A 210 -4.11 25.72 -0.02
CA THR A 210 -4.74 24.40 -0.12
C THR A 210 -3.72 23.26 -0.09
N VAL A 211 -3.94 22.30 0.82
CA VAL A 211 -3.15 21.06 0.90
C VAL A 211 -3.97 19.91 0.33
N LYS A 212 -3.32 19.04 -0.45
CA LYS A 212 -3.95 17.86 -1.02
C LYS A 212 -3.62 16.63 -0.16
N TYR A 213 -4.63 16.02 0.45
CA TYR A 213 -4.47 14.86 1.31
C TYR A 213 -4.57 13.58 0.47
N VAL A 214 -3.43 12.95 0.20
CA VAL A 214 -3.33 11.81 -0.72
C VAL A 214 -3.33 10.51 0.08
N PRO A 215 -4.37 9.67 -0.04
CA PRO A 215 -4.38 8.35 0.58
C PRO A 215 -3.38 7.43 -0.12
N VAL A 216 -2.59 6.70 0.66
CA VAL A 216 -1.63 5.72 0.15
C VAL A 216 -1.81 4.41 0.90
N SER A 217 -1.87 3.30 0.16
CA SER A 217 -1.90 1.96 0.72
C SER A 217 -0.65 1.19 0.30
N ILE A 218 -0.05 0.48 1.25
CA ILE A 218 1.13 -0.36 1.04
C ILE A 218 0.81 -1.73 1.61
N VAL A 219 0.96 -2.76 0.77
CA VAL A 219 0.80 -4.15 1.17
C VAL A 219 2.03 -4.97 0.79
N TYR A 220 2.23 -6.05 1.54
CA TYR A 220 3.36 -6.95 1.42
C TYR A 220 2.83 -8.37 1.35
N ASP A 221 3.52 -9.25 0.61
CA ASP A 221 3.24 -10.68 0.70
C ASP A 221 3.51 -11.20 2.11
N LEU A 222 4.70 -10.91 2.67
CA LEU A 222 5.06 -11.21 4.05
C LEU A 222 5.67 -9.98 4.74
N ILE A 223 5.42 -9.85 6.03
CA ILE A 223 5.99 -8.78 6.87
C ILE A 223 6.86 -9.43 7.97
N PRO A 224 8.13 -9.00 8.17
CA PRO A 224 9.02 -9.60 9.18
C PRO A 224 8.47 -9.61 10.61
N ASP A 225 7.62 -8.65 10.94
CA ASP A 225 7.15 -8.35 12.30
C ASP A 225 5.84 -9.03 12.70
N VAL A 226 5.16 -9.75 11.80
CA VAL A 226 3.78 -10.22 12.09
C VAL A 226 3.72 -11.05 13.37
N GLU A 227 4.71 -11.88 13.63
CA GLU A 227 4.78 -12.67 14.87
C GLU A 227 4.90 -11.82 16.14
N ASP A 228 5.73 -10.77 16.12
CA ASP A 228 5.83 -9.87 17.26
C ASP A 228 4.52 -9.08 17.44
N MET A 229 3.90 -8.63 16.34
CA MET A 229 2.64 -7.89 16.38
C MET A 229 1.46 -8.72 16.89
N THR A 230 1.29 -9.95 16.40
CA THR A 230 0.19 -10.82 16.85
C THR A 230 0.36 -11.23 18.31
N THR A 231 1.60 -11.44 18.77
CA THR A 231 1.87 -11.74 20.18
C THR A 231 1.73 -10.51 21.10
N GLU A 232 2.06 -9.30 20.63
CA GLU A 232 1.70 -8.05 21.32
C GLU A 232 0.19 -7.91 21.48
N GLY A 233 -0.60 -8.25 20.44
CA GLY A 233 -2.06 -8.25 20.48
C GLY A 233 -2.66 -9.17 21.57
N ARG A 234 -1.90 -10.17 22.00
CA ARG A 234 -2.27 -11.14 23.05
C ARG A 234 -1.90 -10.70 24.48
N GLY A 235 -1.51 -9.44 24.66
CA GLY A 235 -1.18 -8.89 25.98
C GLY A 235 0.32 -8.82 26.29
N LYS A 236 1.20 -9.32 25.40
CA LYS A 236 2.64 -9.15 25.61
C LYS A 236 3.04 -7.68 25.48
N LYS A 237 3.85 -7.20 26.42
CA LYS A 237 4.34 -5.82 26.40
C LYS A 237 5.29 -5.61 25.22
N LYS A 238 5.05 -4.51 24.48
CA LYS A 238 5.93 -4.04 23.40
C LYS A 238 7.35 -3.83 23.92
N LYS A 239 8.34 -4.42 23.23
CA LYS A 239 9.76 -4.21 23.54
C LYS A 239 10.21 -2.81 23.08
N PRO A 240 11.06 -2.10 23.84
CA PRO A 240 11.62 -0.84 23.39
C PRO A 240 12.48 -1.04 22.14
N GLU A 241 12.29 -0.16 21.16
CA GLU A 241 13.03 -0.16 19.90
C GLU A 241 14.45 0.38 20.18
N THR A 242 15.47 -0.42 19.87
CA THR A 242 16.89 -0.05 20.04
C THR A 242 17.63 -0.21 18.71
N VAL A 243 18.82 0.39 18.58
CA VAL A 243 19.66 0.24 17.38
C VAL A 243 19.97 -1.24 17.10
N LYS A 244 20.29 -2.02 18.14
CA LYS A 244 20.52 -3.48 18.02
C LYS A 244 19.28 -4.21 17.50
N TRP A 245 18.11 -3.84 18.00
CA TRP A 245 16.84 -4.39 17.51
C TRP A 245 16.63 -4.05 16.03
N MET A 246 16.87 -2.81 15.60
CA MET A 246 16.74 -2.39 14.20
C MET A 246 17.70 -3.16 13.28
N LEU A 247 18.95 -3.37 13.70
CA LEU A 247 19.90 -4.20 12.95
C LEU A 247 19.42 -5.65 12.83
N GLY A 248 18.84 -6.20 13.90
CA GLY A 248 18.22 -7.53 13.88
C GLY A 248 17.02 -7.61 12.93
N TYR A 249 16.17 -6.59 12.92
CA TYR A 249 15.05 -6.46 11.99
C TYR A 249 15.52 -6.46 10.53
N LEU A 250 16.50 -5.61 10.20
CA LEU A 250 17.07 -5.54 8.86
C LEU A 250 17.72 -6.87 8.44
N LYS A 251 18.41 -7.54 9.36
CA LYS A 251 19.00 -8.85 9.10
C LYS A 251 17.93 -9.91 8.80
N LYS A 252 16.88 -10.00 9.64
CA LYS A 252 15.75 -10.91 9.42
C LYS A 252 15.07 -10.64 8.08
N MET A 253 14.86 -9.37 7.77
CA MET A 253 14.29 -8.95 6.49
C MET A 253 15.17 -9.40 5.31
N SER A 254 16.49 -9.27 5.43
CA SER A 254 17.43 -9.67 4.37
C SER A 254 17.65 -11.17 4.23
N SER A 255 17.39 -11.97 5.29
CA SER A 255 17.55 -13.43 5.26
C SER A 255 16.34 -14.14 4.68
N ASP A 256 15.16 -13.55 4.85
CA ASP A 256 13.89 -14.18 4.51
C ASP A 256 13.45 -13.71 3.12
N LYS A 257 12.96 -14.62 2.28
CA LYS A 257 12.25 -14.22 1.06
C LYS A 257 10.84 -13.81 1.45
N LEU A 258 10.56 -12.51 1.37
CA LEU A 258 9.32 -11.89 1.85
C LEU A 258 8.32 -11.60 0.72
N GLY A 259 8.72 -11.82 -0.54
CA GLY A 259 7.87 -11.65 -1.72
C GLY A 259 7.83 -10.23 -2.23
N LYS A 260 6.65 -9.76 -2.64
CA LYS A 260 6.44 -8.46 -3.27
C LYS A 260 6.00 -7.38 -2.30
N ILE A 261 6.27 -6.14 -2.69
CA ILE A 261 5.70 -4.93 -2.10
C ILE A 261 4.83 -4.28 -3.15
N SER A 262 3.60 -3.93 -2.80
CA SER A 262 2.67 -3.23 -3.68
C SER A 262 2.20 -1.94 -3.04
N LEU A 263 2.23 -0.85 -3.80
CA LEU A 263 1.84 0.48 -3.37
C LEU A 263 0.80 1.05 -4.34
N ARG A 264 -0.27 1.63 -3.77
CA ARG A 264 -1.29 2.39 -4.52
C ARG A 264 -1.47 3.77 -3.92
N ILE A 265 -1.73 4.72 -4.80
CA ILE A 265 -1.90 6.14 -4.50
C ILE A 265 -3.28 6.54 -4.99
N GLY A 266 -4.17 6.84 -4.05
CA GLY A 266 -5.54 7.19 -4.37
C GLY A 266 -5.73 8.67 -4.67
N GLU A 267 -6.94 9.00 -5.11
CA GLU A 267 -7.34 10.37 -5.38
C GLU A 267 -7.28 11.24 -4.12
N PRO A 268 -6.76 12.48 -4.23
CA PRO A 268 -6.65 13.37 -3.10
C PRO A 268 -8.02 13.74 -2.52
N ALA A 269 -8.05 13.96 -1.20
CA ALA A 269 -9.16 14.58 -0.50
C ALA A 269 -8.79 16.00 -0.08
N ASP A 270 -9.79 16.87 -0.01
CA ASP A 270 -9.69 18.24 0.49
C ASP A 270 -10.40 18.38 1.84
N ILE A 271 -10.02 19.35 2.68
CA ILE A 271 -10.73 19.62 3.95
C ILE A 271 -12.20 20.00 3.68
N ARG A 272 -12.41 20.87 2.69
CA ARG A 272 -13.73 21.39 2.31
C ARG A 272 -14.39 20.64 1.14
N GLY A 273 -13.77 19.55 0.67
CA GLY A 273 -14.31 18.73 -0.42
C GLY A 273 -15.62 18.06 -0.04
N GLU A 274 -16.52 17.87 -1.02
CA GLU A 274 -17.89 17.34 -0.96
C GLU A 274 -18.43 17.10 0.46
N GLN A 275 -19.22 18.06 0.94
CA GLN A 275 -19.87 18.02 2.26
C GLN A 275 -20.96 16.95 2.38
N ASN A 276 -21.26 16.23 1.28
CA ASN A 276 -22.33 15.24 1.20
C ASN A 276 -21.88 13.80 1.52
N ASP A 277 -20.61 13.56 1.87
CA ASP A 277 -20.16 12.26 2.36
C ASP A 277 -20.67 12.04 3.81
N GLU A 278 -21.90 11.53 3.97
CA GLU A 278 -22.41 11.02 5.26
C GLU A 278 -21.72 9.70 5.65
N LEU A 279 -20.41 9.75 5.89
CA LEU A 279 -19.70 8.61 6.47
C LEU A 279 -20.22 8.37 7.89
N ASN A 280 -20.42 7.10 8.25
CA ASN A 280 -20.84 6.72 9.60
C ASN A 280 -19.67 6.93 10.58
N ILE A 281 -19.60 8.12 11.18
CA ILE A 281 -18.60 8.46 12.18
C ILE A 281 -19.18 8.16 13.54
N PRO A 282 -18.57 7.27 14.33
CA PRO A 282 -19.11 6.98 15.64
C PRO A 282 -18.97 8.19 16.57
N ALA A 283 -19.97 8.40 17.43
CA ALA A 283 -20.07 9.57 18.31
C ALA A 283 -18.80 9.84 19.15
N GLU A 284 -18.04 8.79 19.51
CA GLU A 284 -16.75 8.92 20.19
C GLU A 284 -15.76 9.78 19.38
N ALA A 285 -15.67 9.57 18.06
CA ALA A 285 -14.78 10.34 17.18
C ALA A 285 -15.26 11.78 16.95
N GLU A 286 -16.56 12.05 17.01
CA GLU A 286 -17.11 13.41 16.92
C GLU A 286 -16.84 14.21 18.19
N SER A 287 -16.82 13.56 19.37
CA SER A 287 -16.57 14.23 20.64
C SER A 287 -15.11 14.68 20.85
N LEU A 288 -14.16 14.08 20.12
CA LEU A 288 -12.72 14.26 20.34
C LEU A 288 -12.11 15.47 19.59
N THR A 289 -12.70 15.89 18.47
CA THR A 289 -12.19 16.97 17.61
C THR A 289 -13.32 17.67 16.85
N ASP A 290 -13.02 18.79 16.18
CA ASP A 290 -13.95 19.41 15.21
C ASP A 290 -14.48 18.35 14.23
N SER A 291 -15.81 18.28 14.08
CA SER A 291 -16.53 17.36 13.19
C SER A 291 -15.97 17.33 11.77
N THR A 292 -15.37 18.42 11.29
CA THR A 292 -14.75 18.52 9.96
C THR A 292 -13.49 17.67 9.86
N ILE A 293 -12.64 17.68 10.90
CA ILE A 293 -11.40 16.89 10.95
C ILE A 293 -11.71 15.41 11.09
N SER A 294 -12.68 15.07 11.94
CA SER A 294 -13.15 13.69 12.07
C SER A 294 -13.68 13.18 10.74
N ARG A 295 -14.53 13.95 10.04
CA ARG A 295 -15.01 13.60 8.68
C ARG A 295 -13.88 13.37 7.70
N LEU A 296 -12.91 14.28 7.63
CA LEU A 296 -11.76 14.12 6.73
C LEU A 296 -10.96 12.85 7.03
N ALA A 297 -10.70 12.54 8.30
CA ALA A 297 -9.93 11.36 8.69
C ALA A 297 -10.61 10.05 8.30
N PHE A 298 -11.92 9.92 8.56
CA PHE A 298 -12.67 8.73 8.18
C PHE A 298 -12.79 8.62 6.66
N ARG A 299 -12.95 9.74 5.95
CA ARG A 299 -12.91 9.76 4.49
C ARG A 299 -11.58 9.27 3.94
N LEU A 300 -10.47 9.71 4.52
CA LEU A 300 -9.14 9.27 4.14
C LEU A 300 -8.94 7.78 4.39
N ILE A 301 -9.33 7.26 5.56
CA ILE A 301 -9.25 5.81 5.83
C ILE A 301 -10.12 4.99 4.89
N HIS A 302 -11.36 5.43 4.64
CA HIS A 302 -12.24 4.76 3.69
C HIS A 302 -11.65 4.75 2.28
N LYS A 303 -11.06 5.87 1.82
CA LYS A 303 -10.32 5.93 0.56
C LYS A 303 -9.10 5.01 0.57
N ILE A 304 -8.34 4.92 1.66
CA ILE A 304 -7.19 4.00 1.79
C ILE A 304 -7.67 2.54 1.66
N ASN A 305 -8.76 2.16 2.34
CA ASN A 305 -9.37 0.84 2.19
C ASN A 305 -9.71 0.56 0.73
N LYS A 306 -10.43 1.47 0.06
CA LYS A 306 -10.82 1.29 -1.34
C LYS A 306 -9.61 1.10 -2.27
N ILE A 307 -8.48 1.77 -2.01
CA ILE A 307 -7.28 1.63 -2.84
C ILE A 307 -6.39 0.43 -2.47
N THR A 308 -6.66 -0.26 -1.37
CA THR A 308 -5.76 -1.29 -0.83
C THR A 308 -5.67 -2.51 -1.76
N PRO A 309 -4.46 -2.88 -2.23
CA PRO A 309 -4.28 -4.08 -3.04
C PRO A 309 -4.46 -5.37 -2.25
N VAL A 310 -4.69 -6.46 -2.98
CA VAL A 310 -4.89 -7.80 -2.43
C VAL A 310 -3.80 -8.73 -2.94
N THR A 311 -3.07 -9.33 -2.00
CA THR A 311 -2.00 -10.29 -2.30
C THR A 311 -2.53 -11.70 -2.41
N THR A 312 -1.91 -12.53 -3.25
CA THR A 312 -2.25 -13.95 -3.36
C THR A 312 -2.06 -14.68 -2.02
N VAL A 313 -1.07 -14.25 -1.21
CA VAL A 313 -0.86 -14.74 0.17
C VAL A 313 -2.11 -14.55 1.03
N SER A 314 -2.72 -13.35 1.01
CA SER A 314 -3.94 -13.07 1.80
C SER A 314 -5.12 -13.95 1.39
N LEU A 315 -5.25 -14.24 0.09
CA LEU A 315 -6.32 -15.09 -0.45
C LEU A 315 -6.14 -16.55 -0.07
N ILE A 316 -4.91 -17.07 -0.13
CA ILE A 316 -4.60 -18.43 0.33
C ILE A 316 -4.89 -18.57 1.83
N CYS A 317 -4.51 -17.58 2.64
CA CYS A 317 -4.83 -17.58 4.07
C CYS A 317 -6.34 -17.62 4.31
N ASN A 318 -7.14 -16.83 3.59
CA ASN A 318 -8.61 -16.89 3.66
C ASN A 318 -9.14 -18.29 3.27
N ALA A 319 -8.68 -18.86 2.16
CA ALA A 319 -9.11 -20.17 1.68
C ALA A 319 -8.81 -21.29 2.68
N LEU A 320 -7.59 -21.29 3.26
CA LEU A 320 -7.18 -22.30 4.23
C LEU A 320 -7.83 -22.13 5.60
N LEU A 321 -8.16 -20.90 6.03
CA LEU A 321 -8.91 -20.67 7.25
C LEU A 321 -10.39 -21.10 7.13
N SER A 322 -10.92 -21.20 5.91
CA SER A 322 -12.28 -21.71 5.63
C SER A 322 -12.37 -23.24 5.75
N LYS A 323 -11.57 -23.96 4.96
CA LYS A 323 -11.69 -25.43 4.80
C LYS A 323 -10.63 -26.22 5.58
N PHE A 324 -9.71 -25.54 6.28
CA PHE A 324 -8.58 -26.04 7.10
C PHE A 324 -7.52 -26.90 6.39
N SER A 325 -7.88 -27.53 5.27
CA SER A 325 -6.99 -28.36 4.46
C SER A 325 -7.45 -28.39 3.01
N LEU A 326 -6.54 -28.09 2.08
CA LEU A 326 -6.81 -28.08 0.64
C LEU A 326 -5.62 -28.64 -0.14
N THR A 327 -5.87 -29.29 -1.28
CA THR A 327 -4.80 -29.57 -2.26
C THR A 327 -4.43 -28.29 -2.99
N LYS A 328 -3.31 -28.26 -3.73
CA LYS A 328 -2.95 -27.12 -4.57
C LYS A 328 -4.11 -26.66 -5.47
N ARG A 329 -4.73 -27.60 -6.20
CA ARG A 329 -5.89 -27.29 -7.07
C ARG A 329 -7.07 -26.70 -6.30
N GLY A 330 -7.36 -27.21 -5.09
CA GLY A 330 -8.39 -26.65 -4.23
C GLY A 330 -8.07 -25.24 -3.75
N VAL A 331 -6.80 -24.95 -3.48
CA VAL A 331 -6.34 -23.59 -3.19
C VAL A 331 -6.50 -22.69 -4.41
N GLU A 332 -6.06 -23.12 -5.58
CA GLU A 332 -6.19 -22.35 -6.83
C GLU A 332 -7.64 -22.02 -7.16
N SER A 333 -8.55 -22.99 -7.05
CA SER A 333 -9.98 -22.77 -7.29
C SER A 333 -10.57 -21.76 -6.30
N ASN A 334 -10.34 -21.93 -5.00
CA ASN A 334 -10.84 -20.99 -3.99
C ASN A 334 -10.23 -19.59 -4.18
N VAL A 335 -8.95 -19.50 -4.55
CA VAL A 335 -8.29 -18.21 -4.83
C VAL A 335 -8.90 -17.56 -6.06
N SER A 336 -9.19 -18.32 -7.12
CA SER A 336 -9.88 -17.83 -8.31
C SER A 336 -11.27 -17.28 -7.98
N ASP A 337 -12.06 -18.00 -7.17
CA ASP A 337 -13.37 -17.53 -6.72
C ASP A 337 -13.27 -16.24 -5.90
N LEU A 338 -12.28 -16.14 -5.01
CA LEU A 338 -12.03 -14.92 -4.22
C LEU A 338 -11.60 -13.74 -5.11
N MET A 339 -10.73 -13.99 -6.10
CA MET A 339 -10.30 -12.98 -7.08
C MET A 339 -11.51 -12.44 -7.86
N GLN A 340 -12.42 -13.33 -8.27
CA GLN A 340 -13.64 -12.97 -8.98
C GLN A 340 -14.54 -12.04 -8.15
N ILE A 341 -14.74 -12.34 -6.87
CA ILE A 341 -15.50 -11.47 -5.95
C ILE A 341 -14.84 -10.08 -5.83
N ILE A 342 -13.52 -10.05 -5.70
CA ILE A 342 -12.78 -8.78 -5.50
C ILE A 342 -12.82 -7.91 -6.77
N GLU A 343 -12.66 -8.50 -7.94
CA GLU A 343 -12.70 -7.81 -9.23
C GLU A 343 -14.04 -7.13 -9.52
N ASN A 344 -15.14 -7.76 -9.09
CA ASN A 344 -16.48 -7.19 -9.23
C ASN A 344 -16.57 -5.79 -8.59
N HIS A 345 -15.87 -5.59 -7.47
CA HIS A 345 -15.82 -4.31 -6.79
C HIS A 345 -14.67 -3.43 -7.28
N LYS A 346 -13.54 -4.05 -7.65
CA LYS A 346 -12.33 -3.33 -8.03
C LYS A 346 -11.39 -4.18 -8.90
N LEU A 347 -11.40 -3.88 -10.19
CA LEU A 347 -10.63 -4.56 -11.23
C LEU A 347 -9.10 -4.53 -11.02
N ASP A 348 -8.56 -3.48 -10.40
CA ASP A 348 -7.11 -3.26 -10.25
C ASP A 348 -6.58 -3.60 -8.84
N ALA A 349 -7.39 -4.24 -8.00
CA ALA A 349 -7.02 -4.56 -6.62
C ALA A 349 -5.94 -5.66 -6.51
N LEU A 350 -5.89 -6.60 -7.45
CA LEU A 350 -4.97 -7.74 -7.36
C LEU A 350 -3.52 -7.33 -7.64
N VAL A 351 -2.55 -7.99 -6.99
CA VAL A 351 -1.12 -7.66 -7.12
C VAL A 351 -0.45 -8.38 -8.29
N ASP A 352 -0.65 -9.69 -8.45
CA ASP A 352 0.02 -10.52 -9.45
C ASP A 352 -0.66 -10.50 -10.85
N ARG A 353 -1.14 -9.32 -11.25
CA ARG A 353 -1.92 -9.11 -12.48
C ARG A 353 -1.17 -9.59 -13.72
N GLY A 354 -1.86 -10.30 -14.61
CA GLY A 354 -1.28 -10.84 -15.84
C GLY A 354 -0.42 -12.10 -15.65
N MET A 355 -0.25 -12.60 -14.43
CA MET A 355 0.43 -13.88 -14.17
C MET A 355 -0.56 -15.04 -14.18
N PRO A 356 -0.18 -16.25 -14.66
CA PRO A 356 -1.02 -17.42 -14.51
C PRO A 356 -1.40 -17.68 -13.05
N ILE A 357 -2.68 -17.97 -12.77
CA ILE A 357 -3.17 -18.17 -11.38
C ILE A 357 -2.35 -19.25 -10.68
N GLY A 358 -2.10 -20.37 -11.36
CA GLY A 358 -1.35 -21.48 -10.77
C GLY A 358 0.11 -21.16 -10.48
N GLU A 359 0.72 -20.24 -11.21
CA GLU A 359 2.07 -19.76 -10.93
C GLU A 359 2.08 -18.86 -9.69
N SER A 360 1.17 -17.89 -9.64
CA SER A 360 1.04 -16.98 -8.51
C SER A 360 0.72 -17.73 -7.21
N VAL A 361 -0.24 -18.66 -7.26
CA VAL A 361 -0.58 -19.52 -6.11
C VAL A 361 0.62 -20.36 -5.69
N GLN A 362 1.38 -20.94 -6.63
CA GLN A 362 2.58 -21.70 -6.28
C GLN A 362 3.64 -20.84 -5.59
N ARG A 363 3.89 -19.62 -6.10
CA ARG A 363 4.84 -18.67 -5.51
C ARG A 363 4.42 -18.31 -4.07
N ALA A 364 3.15 -17.97 -3.88
CA ALA A 364 2.61 -17.63 -2.56
C ALA A 364 2.60 -18.82 -1.58
N LEU A 365 2.29 -20.04 -2.04
CA LEU A 365 2.41 -21.27 -1.24
C LEU A 365 3.86 -21.48 -0.78
N ASN A 366 4.84 -21.30 -1.66
CA ASN A 366 6.26 -21.44 -1.32
C ASN A 366 6.67 -20.44 -0.24
N LEU A 367 6.25 -19.17 -0.35
CA LEU A 367 6.50 -18.14 0.67
C LEU A 367 5.89 -18.54 2.02
N LEU A 368 4.62 -18.95 2.03
CA LEU A 368 3.91 -19.35 3.24
C LEU A 368 4.51 -20.60 3.91
N VAL A 369 4.99 -21.57 3.13
CA VAL A 369 5.69 -22.77 3.63
C VAL A 369 7.06 -22.39 4.19
N GLN A 370 7.83 -21.55 3.49
CA GLN A 370 9.15 -21.09 3.94
C GLN A 370 9.04 -20.29 5.26
N ALA A 371 7.99 -19.48 5.40
CA ALA A 371 7.69 -18.75 6.64
C ALA A 371 7.05 -19.62 7.74
N GLU A 372 6.87 -20.92 7.48
CA GLU A 372 6.21 -21.90 8.36
C GLU A 372 4.78 -21.55 8.76
N ILE A 373 4.12 -20.63 8.03
CA ILE A 373 2.72 -20.24 8.28
C ILE A 373 1.79 -21.37 7.87
N ILE A 374 2.13 -22.09 6.80
CA ILE A 374 1.43 -23.29 6.36
C ILE A 374 2.39 -24.48 6.30
N ARG A 375 1.83 -25.68 6.37
CA ARG A 375 2.54 -26.95 6.19
C ARG A 375 1.91 -27.72 5.06
N HIS A 376 2.72 -28.46 4.32
CA HIS A 376 2.25 -29.43 3.35
C HIS A 376 2.35 -30.84 3.95
N GLN A 377 1.42 -31.72 3.58
CA GLN A 377 1.39 -33.12 3.99
C GLN A 377 1.11 -33.99 2.76
N GLY A 378 1.87 -35.09 2.64
CA GLY A 378 1.81 -36.01 1.50
C GLY A 378 2.56 -35.49 0.27
N ASP A 379 2.64 -36.33 -0.75
CA ASP A 379 3.48 -36.11 -1.94
C ASP A 379 2.64 -35.99 -3.23
N GLY A 380 3.23 -35.32 -4.23
CA GLY A 380 2.66 -35.20 -5.58
C GLY A 380 1.37 -34.37 -5.64
N LEU A 381 0.43 -34.80 -6.49
CA LEU A 381 -0.83 -34.07 -6.74
C LEU A 381 -1.82 -34.10 -5.56
N HIS A 382 -1.60 -35.01 -4.61
CA HIS A 382 -2.44 -35.16 -3.42
C HIS A 382 -1.88 -34.41 -2.21
N THR A 383 -0.77 -33.69 -2.36
CA THR A 383 -0.21 -32.85 -1.29
C THR A 383 -1.27 -31.87 -0.79
N LYS A 384 -1.53 -31.92 0.52
CA LYS A 384 -2.48 -31.04 1.20
C LYS A 384 -1.74 -29.96 1.97
N TYR A 385 -2.19 -28.72 1.81
CA TYR A 385 -1.74 -27.56 2.56
C TYR A 385 -2.68 -27.31 3.74
N THR A 386 -2.10 -27.00 4.89
CA THR A 386 -2.80 -26.75 6.16
C THR A 386 -2.15 -25.59 6.90
N VAL A 387 -2.92 -24.81 7.64
CA VAL A 387 -2.37 -23.75 8.49
C VAL A 387 -1.57 -24.38 9.64
N ASN A 388 -0.36 -23.87 9.89
CA ASN A 388 0.42 -24.27 11.05
C ASN A 388 -0.27 -23.76 12.32
N ARG A 389 -0.64 -24.66 13.23
CA ARG A 389 -1.32 -24.32 14.50
C ARG A 389 -0.57 -23.26 15.31
N ALA A 390 0.77 -23.31 15.34
CA ALA A 390 1.58 -22.35 16.08
C ALA A 390 1.64 -20.96 15.42
N LYS A 391 1.26 -20.85 14.14
CA LYS A 391 1.27 -19.62 13.35
C LYS A 391 -0.13 -19.20 12.90
N TYR A 392 -1.17 -19.69 13.57
CA TYR A 392 -2.56 -19.42 13.21
C TYR A 392 -2.89 -17.92 13.23
N LEU A 393 -2.39 -17.18 14.24
CA LEU A 393 -2.58 -15.74 14.35
C LEU A 393 -1.97 -14.98 13.16
N GLN A 394 -0.81 -15.42 12.68
CA GLN A 394 -0.14 -14.85 11.52
C GLN A 394 -0.94 -15.12 10.25
N ALA A 395 -1.45 -16.34 10.07
CA ALA A 395 -2.32 -16.67 8.94
C ALA A 395 -3.56 -15.77 8.92
N THR A 396 -4.21 -15.53 10.07
CA THR A 396 -5.35 -14.60 10.08
C THR A 396 -4.95 -13.15 9.87
N TYR A 397 -3.78 -12.72 10.37
CA TYR A 397 -3.26 -11.39 10.08
C TYR A 397 -3.20 -11.13 8.57
N TYR A 398 -2.65 -12.08 7.80
CA TYR A 398 -2.59 -11.96 6.35
C TYR A 398 -3.97 -12.06 5.70
N ALA A 399 -4.86 -12.94 6.18
CA ALA A 399 -6.23 -12.99 5.69
C ALA A 399 -6.97 -11.66 5.88
N ASN A 400 -6.79 -11.02 7.04
CA ASN A 400 -7.34 -9.70 7.41
C ASN A 400 -6.87 -8.54 6.52
N MET A 401 -5.86 -8.73 5.66
CA MET A 401 -5.46 -7.71 4.70
C MET A 401 -6.46 -7.55 3.55
N SER A 402 -7.25 -8.58 3.22
CA SER A 402 -8.23 -8.55 2.11
C SER A 402 -9.69 -8.52 2.57
N VAL A 403 -9.98 -8.69 3.86
CA VAL A 403 -11.35 -8.87 4.39
C VAL A 403 -12.33 -7.73 4.05
N HIS A 404 -11.82 -6.51 3.89
CA HIS A 404 -12.66 -5.35 3.57
C HIS A 404 -13.30 -5.44 2.17
N HIS A 405 -12.71 -6.21 1.25
CA HIS A 405 -13.30 -6.50 -0.06
C HIS A 405 -14.37 -7.59 -0.01
N LEU A 406 -14.45 -8.35 1.10
CA LEU A 406 -15.32 -9.54 1.22
C LEU A 406 -16.49 -9.32 2.21
N VAL A 407 -16.55 -8.16 2.87
CA VAL A 407 -17.53 -7.90 3.93
C VAL A 407 -18.96 -7.80 3.39
N HIS A 408 -19.16 -7.23 2.20
CA HIS A 408 -20.49 -7.13 1.57
C HIS A 408 -21.06 -8.53 1.30
N ARG A 409 -20.25 -9.39 0.68
CA ARG A 409 -20.59 -10.80 0.45
C ARG A 409 -20.92 -11.53 1.75
N ALA A 410 -20.11 -11.33 2.80
CA ALA A 410 -20.37 -11.93 4.10
C ALA A 410 -21.72 -11.50 4.72
N PHE A 411 -22.10 -10.23 4.56
CA PHE A 411 -23.38 -9.74 5.07
C PHE A 411 -24.56 -10.27 4.28
N ILE A 412 -24.43 -10.35 2.96
CA ILE A 412 -25.45 -10.94 2.09
C ILE A 412 -25.68 -12.40 2.47
N GLU A 413 -24.63 -13.19 2.66
CA GLU A 413 -24.76 -14.59 3.09
C GLU A 413 -25.55 -14.72 4.39
N LEU A 414 -25.27 -13.89 5.40
CA LEU A 414 -26.00 -13.92 6.68
C LEU A 414 -27.44 -13.40 6.58
N ALA A 415 -27.68 -12.40 5.73
CA ALA A 415 -29.02 -11.89 5.46
C ALA A 415 -29.88 -12.92 4.71
N LEU A 416 -29.31 -13.64 3.74
CA LEU A 416 -29.99 -14.74 3.04
C LEU A 416 -30.38 -15.88 4.00
N VAL A 417 -29.47 -16.28 4.91
CA VAL A 417 -29.83 -17.25 5.96
C VAL A 417 -30.97 -16.71 6.83
N LYS A 418 -30.95 -15.43 7.21
CA LYS A 418 -32.01 -14.82 8.03
C LYS A 418 -33.38 -14.88 7.33
N ILE A 419 -33.46 -14.49 6.06
CA ILE A 419 -34.74 -14.43 5.35
C ILE A 419 -35.27 -15.79 4.90
N SER A 420 -34.43 -16.84 4.94
CA SER A 420 -34.86 -18.21 4.63
C SER A 420 -35.97 -18.73 5.55
N THR A 421 -36.06 -18.21 6.77
CA THR A 421 -37.11 -18.56 7.74
C THR A 421 -38.22 -17.51 7.85
N VAL A 422 -38.18 -16.46 7.04
CA VAL A 422 -39.12 -15.32 7.08
C VAL A 422 -40.23 -15.50 6.04
N ASN A 423 -41.43 -15.03 6.38
CA ASN A 423 -42.57 -15.01 5.48
C ASN A 423 -42.27 -14.17 4.23
N ALA A 424 -42.62 -14.69 3.04
CA ALA A 424 -42.27 -14.07 1.76
C ALA A 424 -42.64 -12.57 1.64
N ARG A 425 -43.78 -12.16 2.20
CA ARG A 425 -44.23 -10.75 2.21
C ARG A 425 -43.28 -9.80 2.94
N GLU A 426 -42.51 -10.29 3.89
CA GLU A 426 -41.63 -9.49 4.75
C GLU A 426 -40.15 -9.65 4.37
N ARG A 427 -39.80 -10.64 3.52
CA ARG A 427 -38.40 -10.99 3.22
C ARG A 427 -37.58 -9.82 2.70
N GLN A 428 -38.12 -9.02 1.79
CA GLN A 428 -37.39 -7.88 1.24
C GLN A 428 -37.07 -6.85 2.32
N LEU A 429 -38.04 -6.52 3.17
CA LEU A 429 -37.85 -5.60 4.28
C LEU A 429 -36.86 -6.16 5.31
N GLU A 430 -37.01 -7.42 5.70
CA GLU A 430 -36.15 -8.08 6.68
C GLU A 430 -34.71 -8.28 6.16
N PHE A 431 -34.53 -8.51 4.85
CA PHE A 431 -33.20 -8.54 4.23
C PHE A 431 -32.46 -7.21 4.45
N TRP A 432 -33.07 -6.09 4.06
CA TRP A 432 -32.44 -4.78 4.19
C TRP A 432 -32.27 -4.32 5.64
N LYS A 433 -33.23 -4.64 6.52
CA LYS A 433 -33.07 -4.43 7.97
C LYS A 433 -31.87 -5.20 8.51
N GLU A 434 -31.72 -6.46 8.11
CA GLU A 434 -30.60 -7.29 8.54
C GLU A 434 -29.26 -6.74 8.04
N ILE A 435 -29.17 -6.33 6.76
CA ILE A 435 -27.97 -5.69 6.21
C ILE A 435 -27.56 -4.46 7.04
N MET A 436 -28.51 -3.59 7.40
CA MET A 436 -28.24 -2.41 8.22
C MET A 436 -27.90 -2.77 9.68
N SER A 437 -28.55 -3.80 10.23
CA SER A 437 -28.25 -4.35 11.56
C SER A 437 -26.81 -4.86 11.63
N LEU A 438 -26.36 -5.65 10.65
CA LEU A 438 -24.99 -6.16 10.55
C LEU A 438 -23.97 -5.03 10.37
N ARG A 439 -24.30 -4.03 9.53
CA ARG A 439 -23.47 -2.82 9.37
C ARG A 439 -23.26 -2.11 10.70
N ASP A 440 -24.32 -1.93 11.49
CA ASP A 440 -24.22 -1.25 12.79
C ASP A 440 -23.52 -2.11 13.86
N PHE A 441 -23.71 -3.44 13.82
CA PHE A 441 -23.04 -4.39 14.72
C PHE A 441 -21.52 -4.42 14.50
N PHE A 442 -21.07 -4.43 13.24
CA PHE A 442 -19.64 -4.51 12.90
C PHE A 442 -18.98 -3.14 12.63
N LYS A 443 -19.61 -2.02 13.01
CA LYS A 443 -19.09 -0.66 12.71
C LYS A 443 -17.75 -0.29 13.34
N PHE A 444 -17.33 -1.00 14.38
CA PHE A 444 -16.00 -0.82 14.97
C PHE A 444 -14.94 -1.71 14.31
N GLU A 445 -15.36 -2.65 13.46
CA GLU A 445 -14.49 -3.61 12.78
C GLU A 445 -14.16 -3.23 11.33
N PHE A 446 -15.07 -2.53 10.65
CA PHE A 446 -14.97 -2.14 9.25
C PHE A 446 -15.36 -0.67 9.03
N PHE A 447 -14.91 -0.10 7.90
CA PHE A 447 -15.19 1.28 7.51
C PHE A 447 -16.08 1.31 6.26
N TYR A 448 -17.33 1.72 6.42
CA TYR A 448 -18.33 1.68 5.37
C TYR A 448 -18.50 3.00 4.63
N SER A 449 -19.05 2.92 3.43
CA SER A 449 -19.65 4.03 2.69
C SER A 449 -20.90 4.58 3.41
N PRO A 450 -21.39 5.77 2.99
CA PRO A 450 -22.70 6.29 3.40
C PRO A 450 -23.83 5.30 3.14
N LYS A 451 -24.94 5.39 3.89
CA LYS A 451 -25.97 4.31 3.92
C LYS A 451 -26.62 4.05 2.56
N ASP A 452 -26.90 5.09 1.80
CA ASP A 452 -27.45 5.04 0.45
C ASP A 452 -26.49 4.29 -0.50
N LYS A 453 -25.23 4.72 -0.53
CA LYS A 453 -24.19 4.11 -1.36
C LYS A 453 -23.89 2.67 -0.93
N PHE A 454 -23.85 2.40 0.36
CA PHE A 454 -23.68 1.06 0.91
C PHE A 454 -24.80 0.13 0.46
N SER A 455 -26.04 0.62 0.39
CA SER A 455 -27.18 -0.17 -0.10
C SER A 455 -27.00 -0.53 -1.58
N SER A 456 -26.57 0.43 -2.41
CA SER A 456 -26.25 0.16 -3.82
C SER A 456 -25.08 -0.81 -4.00
N GLU A 457 -24.05 -0.73 -3.14
CA GLU A 457 -22.91 -1.65 -3.15
C GLU A 457 -23.34 -3.09 -2.76
N ILE A 458 -24.25 -3.25 -1.80
CA ILE A 458 -24.85 -4.53 -1.43
C ILE A 458 -25.74 -5.08 -2.55
N GLU A 459 -26.55 -4.23 -3.18
CA GLU A 459 -27.38 -4.63 -4.31
C GLU A 459 -26.54 -5.13 -5.48
N ALA A 460 -25.48 -4.40 -5.86
CA ALA A 460 -24.56 -4.81 -6.91
C ALA A 460 -23.89 -6.17 -6.60
N GLU A 461 -23.48 -6.40 -5.34
CA GLU A 461 -22.91 -7.68 -4.93
C GLU A 461 -23.94 -8.81 -4.91
N LEU A 462 -25.20 -8.52 -4.57
CA LEU A 462 -26.29 -9.49 -4.58
C LEU A 462 -26.62 -9.95 -6.01
N TYR A 463 -26.67 -9.00 -6.97
CA TYR A 463 -26.81 -9.33 -8.40
C TYR A 463 -25.62 -10.09 -8.95
N PHE A 464 -24.41 -9.75 -8.52
CA PHE A 464 -23.23 -10.53 -8.89
C PHE A 464 -23.29 -11.96 -8.33
N MET A 465 -23.78 -12.12 -7.10
CA MET A 465 -23.91 -13.41 -6.42
C MET A 465 -24.94 -14.35 -7.07
N LEU A 466 -26.11 -13.82 -7.43
CA LEU A 466 -27.28 -14.62 -7.80
C LEU A 466 -27.74 -14.43 -9.25
N GLY A 467 -27.18 -13.46 -9.98
CA GLY A 467 -27.58 -13.13 -11.35
C GLY A 467 -29.08 -12.79 -11.44
N GLU A 468 -29.77 -13.39 -12.40
CA GLU A 468 -31.22 -13.23 -12.59
C GLU A 468 -32.06 -13.87 -11.46
N GLU A 469 -31.44 -14.64 -10.55
CA GLU A 469 -32.17 -15.27 -9.44
C GLU A 469 -32.39 -14.34 -8.25
N VAL A 470 -31.89 -13.10 -8.27
CA VAL A 470 -32.11 -12.11 -7.20
C VAL A 470 -33.60 -11.89 -6.94
N ASP A 471 -34.40 -11.68 -7.98
CA ASP A 471 -35.84 -11.42 -7.80
C ASP A 471 -36.56 -12.62 -7.17
N LYS A 472 -36.07 -13.84 -7.45
CA LYS A 472 -36.66 -15.07 -6.97
C LYS A 472 -36.51 -15.24 -5.46
N ILE A 473 -35.52 -14.63 -4.80
CA ILE A 473 -35.31 -14.83 -3.35
C ILE A 473 -36.46 -14.26 -2.51
N PHE A 474 -37.21 -13.32 -3.07
CA PHE A 474 -38.36 -12.69 -2.43
C PHE A 474 -39.70 -13.39 -2.75
N ASP A 475 -39.70 -14.35 -3.67
CA ASP A 475 -40.90 -15.09 -4.05
C ASP A 475 -41.39 -16.06 -2.97
N LYS A 476 -42.70 -16.35 -2.98
CA LYS A 476 -43.33 -17.24 -2.00
C LYS A 476 -42.66 -18.61 -1.90
N ASN A 477 -42.24 -19.17 -3.02
CA ASN A 477 -41.69 -20.52 -3.12
C ASN A 477 -40.16 -20.54 -3.25
N ALA A 478 -39.47 -19.43 -2.95
CA ALA A 478 -38.02 -19.36 -3.04
C ALA A 478 -37.34 -20.37 -2.11
N ASP A 479 -36.46 -21.20 -2.67
CA ASP A 479 -35.57 -22.06 -1.89
C ASP A 479 -34.20 -21.39 -1.71
N ILE A 480 -34.16 -20.46 -0.75
CA ILE A 480 -32.98 -19.65 -0.46
C ILE A 480 -31.82 -20.51 0.05
N ILE A 481 -32.11 -21.57 0.79
CA ILE A 481 -31.08 -22.48 1.32
C ILE A 481 -30.39 -23.21 0.17
N SER A 482 -31.14 -23.72 -0.81
CA SER A 482 -30.55 -24.31 -2.01
C SER A 482 -29.69 -23.31 -2.80
N LEU A 483 -30.10 -22.04 -2.90
CA LEU A 483 -29.31 -21.01 -3.58
C LEU A 483 -27.97 -20.75 -2.87
N ILE A 484 -27.97 -20.74 -1.53
CA ILE A 484 -26.74 -20.63 -0.72
C ILE A 484 -25.86 -21.87 -0.92
N HIS A 485 -26.44 -23.08 -0.90
CA HIS A 485 -25.71 -24.34 -1.05
C HIS A 485 -25.02 -24.51 -2.41
N ARG A 486 -25.54 -23.85 -3.47
CA ARG A 486 -24.95 -23.88 -4.81
C ARG A 486 -23.73 -22.97 -4.96
N GLN A 487 -23.48 -22.09 -3.99
CA GLN A 487 -22.32 -21.20 -4.05
C GLN A 487 -21.04 -22.00 -3.83
N ASN A 488 -20.05 -21.81 -4.72
CA ASN A 488 -18.75 -22.49 -4.66
C ASN A 488 -17.96 -22.12 -3.40
N LEU A 489 -18.15 -20.89 -2.92
CA LEU A 489 -17.44 -20.32 -1.80
C LEU A 489 -18.38 -19.46 -0.94
N LEU A 490 -18.34 -19.72 0.37
CA LEU A 490 -18.96 -18.90 1.40
C LEU A 490 -17.85 -18.24 2.23
N VAL A 491 -17.93 -16.93 2.42
CA VAL A 491 -16.88 -16.14 3.08
C VAL A 491 -17.23 -15.75 4.51
N ALA A 492 -18.52 -15.61 4.86
CA ALA A 492 -18.94 -15.11 6.17
C ALA A 492 -18.30 -15.86 7.37
N PRO A 493 -18.16 -17.20 7.36
CA PRO A 493 -17.49 -17.90 8.45
C PRO A 493 -16.04 -17.47 8.64
N VAL A 494 -15.27 -17.27 7.58
CA VAL A 494 -13.87 -16.84 7.71
C VAL A 494 -13.79 -15.40 8.20
N ILE A 495 -14.59 -14.52 7.59
CA ILE A 495 -14.50 -13.08 7.79
C ILE A 495 -15.00 -12.65 9.17
N LEU A 496 -16.10 -13.22 9.66
CA LEU A 496 -16.84 -12.63 10.80
C LEU A 496 -16.67 -13.36 12.14
N SER A 497 -16.31 -14.65 12.15
CA SER A 497 -16.27 -15.43 13.41
C SER A 497 -15.34 -14.86 14.47
N ASN A 498 -14.21 -14.27 14.09
CA ASN A 498 -13.27 -13.67 15.04
C ASN A 498 -13.90 -12.58 15.90
N TYR A 499 -14.69 -11.70 15.27
CA TYR A 499 -15.29 -10.56 15.95
C TYR A 499 -16.47 -11.01 16.81
N LEU A 500 -17.27 -11.94 16.31
CA LEU A 500 -18.39 -12.52 17.05
C LEU A 500 -17.92 -13.22 18.33
N GLU A 501 -16.87 -14.04 18.22
CA GLU A 501 -16.28 -14.69 19.39
C GLU A 501 -15.66 -13.69 20.37
N ALA A 502 -15.00 -12.62 19.87
CA ALA A 502 -14.46 -11.58 20.73
C ALA A 502 -15.57 -10.81 21.47
N TYR A 503 -16.68 -10.53 20.79
CA TYR A 503 -17.84 -9.86 21.37
C TYR A 503 -18.56 -10.76 22.36
N LYS A 504 -18.60 -12.07 22.11
CA LYS A 504 -19.09 -13.08 23.05
C LYS A 504 -18.28 -13.06 24.35
N VAL A 505 -16.94 -13.02 24.26
CA VAL A 505 -16.07 -12.88 25.45
C VAL A 505 -16.39 -11.61 26.24
N VAL A 506 -16.60 -10.48 25.56
CA VAL A 506 -16.98 -9.22 26.23
C VAL A 506 -18.36 -9.33 26.89
N ALA A 507 -19.34 -9.94 26.22
CA ALA A 507 -20.69 -10.13 26.75
C ALA A 507 -20.68 -11.02 28.02
N GLU A 508 -20.03 -12.18 27.94
CA GLU A 508 -19.87 -13.09 29.09
C GLU A 508 -19.07 -12.43 30.21
N GLY A 509 -18.03 -11.67 29.87
CA GLY A 509 -17.25 -10.91 30.82
C GLY A 509 -18.10 -9.92 31.61
N LEU A 510 -18.99 -9.17 30.95
CA LEU A 510 -19.94 -8.26 31.62
C LEU A 510 -20.98 -9.02 32.46
N GLN A 511 -21.42 -10.20 32.01
CA GLN A 511 -22.43 -11.01 32.69
C GLN A 511 -21.92 -11.57 34.02
N ILE A 512 -20.64 -11.98 34.05
CA ILE A 512 -20.00 -12.66 35.19
C ILE A 512 -19.31 -11.66 36.14
N TRP A 513 -18.99 -10.45 35.68
CA TRP A 513 -18.23 -9.47 36.46
C TRP A 513 -18.79 -9.26 37.86
N ASP A 514 -17.91 -9.37 38.87
CA ASP A 514 -18.27 -9.21 40.27
C ASP A 514 -18.70 -7.76 40.56
N PRO A 515 -19.96 -7.51 40.96
CA PRO A 515 -20.45 -6.18 41.30
C PRO A 515 -19.70 -5.52 42.46
N LEU A 516 -18.96 -6.29 43.27
CA LEU A 516 -18.14 -5.78 44.38
C LEU A 516 -16.81 -5.18 43.89
N ILE A 517 -16.35 -5.53 42.70
CA ILE A 517 -15.12 -5.01 42.11
C ILE A 517 -15.44 -3.73 41.33
N ARG A 518 -14.75 -2.64 41.69
CA ARG A 518 -14.87 -1.37 40.96
C ARG A 518 -14.60 -1.61 39.48
N PHE A 519 -15.57 -1.21 38.65
CA PHE A 519 -15.48 -1.38 37.22
C PHE A 519 -14.48 -0.39 36.60
N GLU A 520 -13.36 -0.92 36.09
CA GLU A 520 -12.34 -0.16 35.36
C GLU A 520 -12.06 -0.85 34.03
N GLU A 521 -12.10 -0.08 32.93
CA GLU A 521 -11.95 -0.62 31.57
C GLU A 521 -10.67 -1.43 31.37
N LYS A 522 -9.56 -0.96 31.93
CA LYS A 522 -8.27 -1.64 31.80
C LYS A 522 -8.30 -3.02 32.47
N SER A 523 -8.80 -3.07 33.71
CA SER A 523 -8.95 -4.31 34.47
C SER A 523 -9.95 -5.25 33.81
N PHE A 524 -11.01 -4.72 33.21
CA PHE A 524 -11.99 -5.48 32.45
C PHE A 524 -11.41 -6.12 31.18
N ILE A 525 -10.56 -5.40 30.43
CA ILE A 525 -9.85 -5.95 29.27
C ILE A 525 -8.92 -7.09 29.68
N GLU A 526 -8.16 -6.90 30.76
CA GLU A 526 -7.25 -7.94 31.29
C GLU A 526 -8.03 -9.20 31.71
N TYR A 527 -9.20 -9.02 32.34
CA TYR A 527 -10.11 -10.12 32.65
C TYR A 527 -10.67 -10.81 31.40
N CYS A 528 -11.11 -10.05 30.38
CA CYS A 528 -11.60 -10.63 29.13
C CYS A 528 -10.53 -11.45 28.40
N LEU A 529 -9.25 -11.06 28.48
CA LEU A 529 -8.15 -11.86 27.93
C LEU A 529 -8.03 -13.21 28.64
N PHE A 530 -8.16 -13.23 29.97
CA PHE A 530 -8.14 -14.47 30.75
C PHE A 530 -9.38 -15.33 30.48
N LEU A 531 -10.56 -14.74 30.55
CA LEU A 531 -11.83 -15.41 30.29
C LEU A 531 -11.86 -16.00 28.87
N GLY A 532 -11.38 -15.25 27.87
CA GLY A 532 -11.31 -15.74 26.50
C GLY A 532 -10.44 -16.99 26.35
N GLU A 533 -9.32 -17.08 27.06
CA GLU A 533 -8.49 -18.31 27.08
C GLU A 533 -9.27 -19.49 27.66
N GLU A 534 -9.94 -19.28 28.79
CA GLU A 534 -10.77 -20.30 29.43
C GLU A 534 -11.91 -20.76 28.50
N MET A 535 -12.64 -19.82 27.91
CA MET A 535 -13.71 -20.10 26.94
C MET A 535 -13.18 -20.87 25.73
N HIS A 536 -11.97 -20.58 25.28
CA HIS A 536 -11.33 -21.33 24.20
C HIS A 536 -11.00 -22.77 24.61
N TRP A 537 -10.44 -22.98 25.81
CA TRP A 537 -10.12 -24.31 26.34
C TRP A 537 -11.38 -25.15 26.56
N LEU A 538 -12.49 -24.54 26.97
CA LEU A 538 -13.79 -25.18 27.11
C LEU A 538 -14.51 -25.42 25.78
N GLY A 539 -13.95 -24.94 24.66
CA GLY A 539 -14.54 -25.07 23.33
C GLY A 539 -15.76 -24.18 23.08
N GLN A 540 -16.00 -23.18 23.94
CA GLN A 540 -17.09 -22.20 23.78
C GLN A 540 -16.79 -21.19 22.67
N ILE A 541 -15.50 -20.92 22.42
CA ILE A 541 -15.02 -20.19 21.24
C ILE A 541 -13.97 -21.02 20.50
N LYS A 542 -13.97 -20.95 19.16
CA LYS A 542 -13.12 -21.81 18.33
C LYS A 542 -11.79 -21.15 18.00
N ARG A 543 -11.74 -19.82 17.89
CA ARG A 543 -10.59 -19.07 17.37
C ARG A 543 -9.87 -18.33 18.49
N VAL A 544 -8.64 -18.77 18.76
CA VAL A 544 -7.76 -18.15 19.75
C VAL A 544 -7.46 -16.66 19.47
N GLU A 545 -7.61 -16.20 18.23
CA GLU A 545 -7.40 -14.80 17.83
C GLU A 545 -8.47 -13.84 18.36
N ALA A 546 -9.70 -14.33 18.55
CA ALA A 546 -10.80 -13.57 19.16
C ALA A 546 -10.40 -13.00 20.52
N VAL A 547 -9.51 -13.71 21.21
CA VAL A 547 -8.88 -13.33 22.48
C VAL A 547 -7.65 -12.47 22.20
N SER A 548 -7.84 -11.35 21.52
CA SER A 548 -6.80 -10.32 21.31
C SER A 548 -7.32 -8.95 21.71
N MET A 549 -6.45 -8.15 22.32
CA MET A 549 -6.80 -6.81 22.82
C MET A 549 -7.51 -5.95 21.77
N PRO A 550 -7.08 -5.89 20.49
CA PRO A 550 -7.76 -5.06 19.50
C PRO A 550 -9.23 -5.44 19.27
N PHE A 551 -9.56 -6.73 19.21
CA PHE A 551 -10.96 -7.16 19.00
C PHE A 551 -11.80 -6.99 20.26
N LEU A 552 -11.25 -7.30 21.43
CA LEU A 552 -11.93 -7.06 22.71
C LEU A 552 -12.22 -5.56 22.90
N GLN A 553 -11.27 -4.69 22.55
CA GLN A 553 -11.46 -3.23 22.60
C GLN A 553 -12.58 -2.76 21.67
N ASN A 554 -12.68 -3.34 20.47
CA ASN A 554 -13.79 -3.02 19.56
C ASN A 554 -15.13 -3.53 20.10
N GLY A 555 -15.17 -4.70 20.73
CA GLY A 555 -16.36 -5.19 21.43
C GLY A 555 -16.78 -4.25 22.57
N ILE A 556 -15.82 -3.77 23.34
CA ILE A 556 -16.03 -2.76 24.40
C ILE A 556 -16.60 -1.45 23.82
N ARG A 557 -16.07 -0.97 22.68
CA ARG A 557 -16.62 0.20 21.99
C ARG A 557 -18.07 -0.01 21.55
N LEU A 558 -18.41 -1.21 21.07
CA LEU A 558 -19.77 -1.55 20.69
C LEU A 558 -20.72 -1.51 21.89
N VAL A 559 -20.38 -2.19 23.00
CA VAL A 559 -21.25 -2.18 24.20
C VAL A 559 -21.38 -0.79 24.83
N LYS A 560 -20.33 0.05 24.77
CA LYS A 560 -20.41 1.48 25.15
C LYS A 560 -21.38 2.24 24.26
N ASN A 561 -21.28 2.04 22.95
CA ASN A 561 -22.17 2.70 22.01
C ASN A 561 -23.65 2.27 22.18
N LEU A 562 -23.88 0.99 22.50
CA LEU A 562 -25.20 0.44 22.77
C LEU A 562 -25.74 0.77 24.18
N LYS A 563 -24.98 1.52 25.00
CA LYS A 563 -25.32 1.85 26.40
C LYS A 563 -25.57 0.60 27.27
N VAL A 564 -24.83 -0.47 26.96
CA VAL A 564 -24.74 -1.73 27.74
C VAL A 564 -23.59 -1.62 28.76
N TRP A 565 -22.59 -0.78 28.47
CA TRP A 565 -21.46 -0.54 29.36
C TRP A 565 -21.90 -0.02 30.74
N PRO A 566 -21.26 -0.44 31.85
CA PRO A 566 -21.68 -0.04 33.18
C PRO A 566 -21.57 1.48 33.40
N GLU A 567 -22.68 2.09 33.82
CA GLU A 567 -22.73 3.48 34.28
C GLU A 567 -22.69 3.49 35.81
N GLU A 568 -21.83 4.34 36.40
CA GLU A 568 -21.63 4.43 37.86
C GLU A 568 -21.29 3.09 38.55
N GLY A 569 -20.74 2.13 37.79
CA GLY A 569 -20.34 0.81 38.30
C GLY A 569 -21.47 -0.22 38.39
N ARG A 570 -22.69 0.09 37.93
CA ARG A 570 -23.80 -0.87 37.88
C ARG A 570 -23.93 -1.49 36.49
N ILE A 571 -23.99 -2.82 36.44
CA ILE A 571 -24.18 -3.58 35.21
C ILE A 571 -25.66 -3.86 35.01
N ASP A 572 -26.20 -3.44 33.87
CA ASP A 572 -27.58 -3.72 33.46
C ASP A 572 -27.66 -5.13 32.83
N LYS A 573 -28.02 -6.13 33.64
CA LYS A 573 -28.03 -7.54 33.22
C LYS A 573 -29.01 -7.83 32.09
N GLU A 574 -30.11 -7.09 31.98
CA GLU A 574 -31.09 -7.28 30.89
C GLU A 574 -30.52 -6.83 29.55
N LYS A 575 -29.84 -5.68 29.53
CA LYS A 575 -29.12 -5.20 28.36
C LYS A 575 -27.97 -6.11 27.96
N VAL A 576 -27.20 -6.61 28.93
CA VAL A 576 -26.11 -7.57 28.67
C VAL A 576 -26.68 -8.86 28.07
N THR A 577 -27.77 -9.39 28.63
CA THR A 577 -28.45 -10.58 28.10
C THR A 577 -28.96 -10.35 26.66
N SER A 578 -29.56 -9.19 26.40
CA SER A 578 -30.04 -8.83 25.07
C SER A 578 -28.90 -8.72 24.04
N PHE A 579 -27.77 -8.13 24.44
CA PHE A 579 -26.56 -8.07 23.61
C PHE A 579 -26.01 -9.47 23.35
N ASN A 580 -25.95 -10.33 24.37
CA ASN A 580 -25.46 -11.70 24.24
C ASN A 580 -26.32 -12.52 23.27
N ASN A 581 -27.66 -12.40 23.37
CA ASN A 581 -28.60 -13.05 22.45
C ASN A 581 -28.40 -12.58 21.00
N TRP A 582 -28.08 -11.31 20.79
CA TRP A 582 -27.80 -10.78 19.45
C TRP A 582 -26.51 -11.37 18.86
N VAL A 583 -25.45 -11.47 19.67
CA VAL A 583 -24.20 -12.15 19.29
C VAL A 583 -24.47 -13.61 18.94
N ASP A 584 -25.26 -14.31 19.76
CA ASP A 584 -25.58 -15.73 19.56
C ASP A 584 -26.43 -15.99 18.30
N ASP A 585 -27.40 -15.11 17.98
CA ASP A 585 -28.20 -15.20 16.74
C ASP A 585 -27.33 -15.08 15.48
N ILE A 586 -26.42 -14.10 15.44
CA ILE A 586 -25.50 -13.95 14.30
C ILE A 586 -24.53 -15.14 14.23
N THR A 587 -24.00 -15.57 15.39
CA THR A 587 -23.07 -16.71 15.48
C THR A 587 -23.71 -18.02 15.03
N SER A 588 -24.99 -18.24 15.35
CA SER A 588 -25.80 -19.36 14.87
C SER A 588 -25.83 -19.41 13.34
N ARG A 589 -26.14 -18.28 12.69
CA ARG A 589 -26.19 -18.19 11.22
C ARG A 589 -24.82 -18.40 10.56
N VAL A 590 -23.76 -17.87 11.16
CA VAL A 590 -22.38 -18.15 10.73
C VAL A 590 -22.05 -19.65 10.83
N ASN A 591 -22.45 -20.31 11.92
CA ASN A 591 -22.24 -21.75 12.07
C ASN A 591 -23.05 -22.57 11.05
N THR A 592 -24.26 -22.14 10.68
CA THR A 592 -25.04 -22.75 9.58
C THR A 592 -24.26 -22.70 8.27
N LEU A 593 -23.72 -21.54 7.89
CA LEU A 593 -22.90 -21.39 6.67
C LEU A 593 -21.60 -22.22 6.74
N LEU A 594 -20.98 -22.29 7.92
CA LEU A 594 -19.80 -23.14 8.13
C LEU A 594 -20.14 -24.62 7.92
N ASN A 595 -21.28 -25.09 8.43
CA ASN A 595 -21.72 -26.47 8.23
C ASN A 595 -21.94 -26.77 6.74
N PHE A 596 -22.55 -25.84 5.99
CA PHE A 596 -22.69 -25.98 4.54
C PHE A 596 -21.33 -26.10 3.83
N THR A 597 -20.38 -25.24 4.21
CA THR A 597 -19.01 -25.25 3.67
C THR A 597 -18.29 -26.58 3.95
N LEU A 598 -18.50 -27.16 5.13
CA LEU A 598 -17.88 -28.44 5.53
C LEU A 598 -18.56 -29.65 4.86
N GLN A 599 -19.86 -29.56 4.58
CA GLN A 599 -20.64 -30.61 3.90
C GLN A 599 -20.35 -30.70 2.40
N GLN A 600 -19.96 -29.59 1.75
CA GLN A 600 -19.55 -29.55 0.33
C GLN A 600 -18.25 -30.35 0.02
N ARG A 601 -17.75 -31.20 0.92
CA ARG A 601 -16.53 -31.99 0.68
C ARG A 601 -16.79 -33.16 -0.26
N ILE A 602 -15.94 -33.22 -1.30
CA ILE A 602 -15.74 -34.27 -2.32
C ILE A 602 -16.52 -34.05 -3.64
N ASN A 603 -16.25 -32.95 -4.34
CA ASN A 603 -16.09 -33.04 -5.79
C ASN A 603 -14.62 -32.75 -6.09
N HIS A 604 -13.93 -33.69 -6.74
CA HIS A 604 -12.54 -33.54 -7.16
C HIS A 604 -12.39 -32.71 -8.44
N ASP A 605 -13.52 -32.26 -9.00
CA ASP A 605 -13.59 -31.46 -10.22
C ASP A 605 -13.53 -29.97 -9.89
N TYR A 606 -12.46 -29.56 -9.21
CA TYR A 606 -12.10 -28.14 -9.13
C TYR A 606 -11.54 -27.73 -10.50
N HIS A 607 -12.41 -27.26 -11.39
CA HIS A 607 -12.01 -26.66 -12.64
C HIS A 607 -11.82 -25.16 -12.44
N ILE A 608 -10.59 -24.68 -12.62
CA ILE A 608 -10.37 -23.26 -12.93
C ILE A 608 -10.96 -23.05 -14.33
N PRO A 609 -11.93 -22.15 -14.52
CA PRO A 609 -12.45 -21.86 -15.85
C PRO A 609 -11.30 -21.52 -16.80
N VAL A 610 -11.29 -22.08 -18.02
CA VAL A 610 -10.22 -21.85 -19.02
C VAL A 610 -10.03 -20.35 -19.31
N GLU A 611 -11.11 -19.56 -19.21
CA GLU A 611 -11.10 -18.10 -19.36
C GLU A 611 -10.34 -17.36 -18.24
N ARG A 612 -10.06 -18.02 -17.11
CA ARG A 612 -9.35 -17.46 -15.94
C ARG A 612 -8.00 -18.13 -15.70
N GLU A 613 -7.29 -18.57 -16.75
CA GLU A 613 -5.93 -19.08 -16.59
C GLU A 613 -4.95 -18.03 -16.03
N ILE A 614 -5.27 -16.73 -16.20
CA ILE A 614 -4.44 -15.59 -15.83
C ILE A 614 -5.16 -14.73 -14.79
N ILE A 615 -4.40 -14.15 -13.86
CA ILE A 615 -4.89 -13.17 -12.88
C ILE A 615 -5.35 -11.90 -13.64
N PRO A 616 -6.65 -11.57 -13.58
CA PRO A 616 -7.22 -10.44 -14.31
C PRO A 616 -6.72 -9.08 -13.80
N GLY A 617 -7.07 -8.03 -14.54
CA GLY A 617 -6.75 -6.65 -14.18
C GLY A 617 -5.36 -6.19 -14.62
N SER A 618 -4.68 -6.95 -15.48
CA SER A 618 -3.44 -6.46 -16.09
C SER A 618 -3.74 -5.18 -16.86
N LYS A 619 -3.05 -4.10 -16.50
CA LYS A 619 -3.04 -2.87 -17.31
C LYS A 619 -2.68 -3.16 -18.76
N THR A 620 -1.89 -4.21 -18.95
CA THR A 620 -1.54 -4.74 -20.24
C THR A 620 -2.77 -4.93 -21.10
N GLU A 621 -3.78 -5.67 -20.66
CA GLU A 621 -5.02 -5.84 -21.43
C GLU A 621 -5.71 -4.51 -21.69
N GLN A 622 -5.88 -3.61 -20.71
CA GLN A 622 -6.51 -2.31 -20.97
C GLN A 622 -5.72 -1.44 -21.97
N ILE A 623 -4.40 -1.44 -21.89
CA ILE A 623 -3.52 -0.63 -22.75
C ILE A 623 -3.37 -1.28 -24.13
N THR A 624 -3.37 -2.61 -24.23
CA THR A 624 -3.30 -3.33 -25.50
C THR A 624 -4.67 -3.53 -26.13
N TYR A 625 -5.77 -3.40 -25.40
CA TYR A 625 -7.12 -3.63 -25.92
C TYR A 625 -7.42 -2.70 -27.10
N GLU A 626 -7.14 -1.40 -26.97
CA GLU A 626 -7.32 -0.45 -28.07
C GLU A 626 -6.45 -0.81 -29.29
N ILE A 627 -5.25 -1.34 -29.08
CA ILE A 627 -4.32 -1.75 -30.14
C ILE A 627 -4.82 -3.03 -30.81
N LEU A 628 -5.23 -4.02 -30.04
CA LEU A 628 -5.74 -5.31 -30.53
C LEU A 628 -7.10 -5.16 -31.24
N GLN A 629 -7.83 -4.07 -30.98
CA GLN A 629 -9.07 -3.69 -31.69
C GLN A 629 -8.84 -2.72 -32.85
N SER A 630 -7.59 -2.30 -33.11
CA SER A 630 -7.27 -1.37 -34.21
C SER A 630 -7.16 -2.08 -35.56
N GLU A 631 -7.05 -1.32 -36.66
CA GLU A 631 -6.89 -1.90 -38.00
C GLU A 631 -5.51 -2.57 -38.13
N PRO A 632 -5.44 -3.84 -38.57
CA PRO A 632 -4.16 -4.52 -38.75
C PRO A 632 -3.39 -4.00 -39.97
N GLY A 633 -2.06 -4.07 -39.90
CA GLY A 633 -1.16 -3.91 -41.04
C GLY A 633 -0.07 -2.83 -40.91
N PRO A 634 0.91 -2.82 -41.83
CA PRO A 634 2.15 -2.06 -41.67
C PRO A 634 2.00 -0.54 -41.87
N HIS A 635 0.81 -0.09 -42.26
CA HIS A 635 0.52 1.33 -42.46
C HIS A 635 0.38 2.12 -41.15
N ILE A 636 0.13 1.42 -40.03
CA ILE A 636 0.15 2.01 -38.67
C ILE A 636 1.57 1.89 -38.12
N GLY A 637 2.14 3.03 -37.71
CA GLY A 637 3.48 3.11 -37.11
C GLY A 637 3.43 3.27 -35.60
N ALA A 638 4.21 2.48 -34.86
CA ALA A 638 4.39 2.60 -33.41
C ALA A 638 5.84 2.95 -33.09
N PHE A 639 6.05 4.13 -32.50
CA PHE A 639 7.37 4.68 -32.23
C PHE A 639 7.66 4.70 -30.74
N PHE A 640 8.73 4.04 -30.33
CA PHE A 640 9.12 3.91 -28.93
C PHE A 640 10.43 4.66 -28.64
N ASP A 641 10.43 5.54 -27.65
CA ASP A 641 11.67 6.11 -27.08
C ASP A 641 12.29 5.11 -26.09
N LEU A 642 13.61 5.07 -26.02
CA LEU A 642 14.31 4.17 -25.11
C LEU A 642 14.36 4.74 -23.69
N ASP A 643 14.84 5.99 -23.54
CA ASP A 643 15.09 6.59 -22.23
C ASP A 643 13.78 7.04 -21.56
N ARG A 644 13.48 6.49 -20.38
CA ARG A 644 12.26 6.77 -19.59
C ARG A 644 10.93 6.32 -20.22
N THR A 645 10.96 5.50 -21.28
CA THR A 645 9.76 4.97 -21.93
C THR A 645 9.80 3.43 -22.07
N LEU A 646 10.91 2.83 -22.50
CA LEU A 646 11.06 1.37 -22.51
C LEU A 646 11.75 0.81 -21.26
N ILE A 647 12.62 1.57 -20.61
CA ILE A 647 13.45 1.12 -19.47
C ILE A 647 13.46 2.11 -18.29
N ASN A 648 13.59 1.59 -17.07
CA ASN A 648 13.79 2.38 -15.86
C ASN A 648 15.24 2.88 -15.73
N GLY A 649 15.53 4.02 -16.36
CA GLY A 649 16.72 4.84 -16.08
C GLY A 649 18.04 4.25 -16.54
N PHE A 650 18.61 4.80 -17.62
CA PHE A 650 20.00 4.57 -17.96
C PHE A 650 20.89 5.53 -17.15
N SER A 651 21.78 4.99 -16.30
CA SER A 651 22.90 5.75 -15.78
C SER A 651 24.17 4.92 -15.94
N ALA A 652 24.96 5.26 -16.96
CA ALA A 652 26.30 4.71 -17.19
C ALA A 652 27.19 4.80 -15.92
N LYS A 653 26.86 5.73 -15.00
CA LYS A 653 27.48 5.91 -13.68
C LYS A 653 27.46 4.64 -12.82
N ASN A 654 26.38 3.85 -12.83
CA ASN A 654 26.25 2.68 -11.94
C ASN A 654 27.00 1.43 -12.41
N PHE A 655 27.33 1.33 -13.71
CA PHE A 655 28.18 0.27 -14.23
C PHE A 655 29.66 0.61 -14.04
N VAL A 656 30.03 1.86 -14.32
CA VAL A 656 31.41 2.38 -14.16
C VAL A 656 31.84 2.36 -12.70
N THR A 657 30.97 2.75 -11.77
CA THR A 657 31.25 2.72 -10.33
C THR A 657 31.44 1.28 -9.82
N SER A 658 30.65 0.31 -10.32
CA SER A 658 30.78 -1.10 -9.93
C SER A 658 32.06 -1.76 -10.45
N ARG A 659 32.61 -1.29 -11.57
CA ARG A 659 33.82 -1.85 -12.19
C ARG A 659 35.09 -1.20 -11.65
N LEU A 660 35.05 0.09 -11.29
CA LEU A 660 36.10 0.79 -10.52
C LEU A 660 36.43 0.10 -9.19
N LEU A 661 35.42 -0.51 -8.54
CA LEU A 661 35.58 -1.20 -7.25
C LEU A 661 36.08 -2.65 -7.37
N SER A 662 36.20 -3.21 -8.58
CA SER A 662 36.46 -4.64 -8.82
C SER A 662 37.92 -5.02 -9.15
N GLY A 663 38.83 -4.04 -9.24
CA GLY A 663 40.28 -4.27 -9.27
C GLY A 663 40.86 -4.99 -10.50
N ARG A 664 40.13 -5.16 -11.62
CA ARG A 664 40.67 -5.77 -12.86
C ARG A 664 40.93 -4.70 -13.93
N PHE A 665 42.16 -4.67 -14.45
CA PHE A 665 42.71 -3.60 -15.31
C PHE A 665 43.28 -4.14 -16.63
N THR A 666 43.01 -3.44 -17.75
CA THR A 666 43.98 -3.02 -18.81
C THR A 666 43.33 -2.26 -20.01
N SER A 667 42.42 -1.30 -19.76
CA SER A 667 41.92 -0.34 -20.80
C SER A 667 41.40 0.99 -20.22
N GLN A 668 41.88 1.38 -19.05
CA GLN A 668 41.15 2.28 -18.14
C GLN A 668 40.99 3.74 -18.56
N GLU A 669 41.83 4.28 -19.44
CA GLU A 669 41.70 5.70 -19.80
C GLU A 669 40.60 5.96 -20.84
N LEU A 670 40.26 4.98 -21.67
CA LEU A 670 39.31 5.18 -22.79
C LEU A 670 37.84 5.09 -22.36
N ILE A 671 37.50 4.13 -21.50
CA ILE A 671 36.13 3.90 -21.03
C ILE A 671 35.71 4.96 -20.00
N SER A 672 36.66 5.46 -19.20
CA SER A 672 36.40 6.49 -18.19
C SER A 672 36.13 7.86 -18.81
N GLN A 673 36.83 8.21 -19.90
CA GLN A 673 36.57 9.43 -20.67
C GLN A 673 35.19 9.38 -21.37
N PHE A 674 34.83 8.23 -21.94
CA PHE A 674 33.51 8.02 -22.55
C PHE A 674 32.36 8.11 -21.52
N ALA A 675 32.52 7.48 -20.35
CA ALA A 675 31.56 7.53 -19.25
C ALA A 675 31.39 8.93 -18.64
N GLY A 676 32.49 9.68 -18.52
CA GLY A 676 32.50 11.06 -18.05
C GLY A 676 31.76 11.99 -19.01
N ALA A 677 31.98 11.83 -20.31
CA ALA A 677 31.30 12.64 -21.34
C ALA A 677 29.80 12.33 -21.42
N MET A 678 29.40 11.06 -21.27
CA MET A 678 27.98 10.64 -21.24
C MET A 678 27.22 11.17 -20.02
N SER A 679 27.86 11.26 -18.85
CA SER A 679 27.23 11.82 -17.64
C SER A 679 27.02 13.33 -17.73
N TYR A 680 27.80 14.03 -18.56
CA TYR A 680 27.72 15.49 -18.73
C TYR A 680 26.72 15.89 -19.84
N ALA A 681 26.57 15.04 -20.86
CA ALA A 681 25.66 15.27 -21.98
C ALA A 681 24.19 15.32 -21.55
N THR A 682 23.79 14.54 -20.55
CA THR A 682 22.41 14.49 -20.05
C THR A 682 21.93 15.75 -19.31
N ASP A 683 22.83 16.69 -18.95
CA ASP A 683 22.50 17.77 -18.01
C ASP A 683 22.48 19.19 -18.63
N THR A 684 23.02 19.40 -19.84
CA THR A 684 23.29 20.77 -20.33
C THR A 684 23.02 21.02 -21.83
N GLY A 685 21.82 20.72 -22.33
CA GLY A 685 21.15 21.43 -23.45
C GLY A 685 21.87 21.70 -24.81
N ASN A 686 23.10 21.26 -25.06
CA ASN A 686 23.87 21.54 -26.28
C ASN A 686 24.59 20.28 -26.80
N PHE A 687 23.77 19.30 -27.20
CA PHE A 687 24.14 17.92 -27.46
C PHE A 687 25.04 17.70 -28.70
N ALA A 688 24.88 18.45 -29.78
CA ALA A 688 25.65 18.22 -31.02
C ALA A 688 27.15 18.54 -30.85
N LYS A 689 27.49 19.57 -30.06
CA LYS A 689 28.88 19.93 -29.75
C LYS A 689 29.52 18.91 -28.80
N MET A 690 28.73 18.33 -27.90
CA MET A 690 29.20 17.35 -26.92
C MET A 690 29.33 15.94 -27.49
N ALA A 691 28.42 15.52 -28.37
CA ALA A 691 28.53 14.25 -29.09
C ALA A 691 29.80 14.21 -29.97
N ALA A 692 30.17 15.34 -30.60
CA ALA A 692 31.42 15.46 -31.35
C ALA A 692 32.68 15.43 -30.45
N ILE A 693 32.60 15.93 -29.21
CA ILE A 693 33.68 15.85 -28.22
C ILE A 693 33.82 14.40 -27.71
N SER A 694 32.71 13.69 -27.49
CA SER A 694 32.70 12.27 -27.11
C SER A 694 33.17 11.35 -28.23
N ALA A 695 32.79 11.63 -29.48
CA ALA A 695 33.18 10.84 -30.64
C ALA A 695 34.70 10.90 -30.90
N ASN A 696 35.33 12.07 -30.76
CA ASN A 696 36.79 12.19 -30.88
C ASN A 696 37.55 11.39 -29.80
N GLY A 697 36.98 11.22 -28.60
CA GLY A 697 37.60 10.48 -27.49
C GLY A 697 37.66 8.96 -27.72
N VAL A 698 36.89 8.42 -28.67
CA VAL A 698 36.85 6.99 -28.99
C VAL A 698 37.57 6.62 -30.28
N ARG A 699 38.21 7.60 -30.94
CA ARG A 699 38.94 7.40 -32.21
C ARG A 699 40.03 6.33 -32.06
N GLY A 700 40.01 5.34 -32.96
CA GLY A 700 40.97 4.24 -33.00
C GLY A 700 40.65 3.06 -32.08
N ILE A 701 39.60 3.14 -31.26
CA ILE A 701 39.12 1.99 -30.48
C ILE A 701 38.37 1.03 -31.40
N GLN A 702 38.55 -0.27 -31.18
CA GLN A 702 37.77 -1.30 -31.85
C GLN A 702 36.29 -1.23 -31.46
N GLU A 703 35.40 -1.23 -32.45
CA GLU A 703 33.95 -1.20 -32.24
C GLU A 703 33.46 -2.40 -31.41
N GLN A 704 34.09 -3.56 -31.59
CA GLN A 704 33.73 -4.80 -30.88
C GLN A 704 33.71 -4.63 -29.36
N VAL A 705 34.59 -3.79 -28.81
CA VAL A 705 34.64 -3.51 -27.36
C VAL A 705 33.32 -2.90 -26.86
N PHE A 706 32.69 -2.05 -27.68
CA PHE A 706 31.43 -1.41 -27.33
C PHE A 706 30.25 -2.34 -27.48
N ILE A 707 30.26 -3.21 -28.51
CA ILE A 707 29.27 -4.27 -28.69
C ILE A 707 29.28 -5.21 -27.48
N ASP A 708 30.47 -5.67 -27.07
CA ASP A 708 30.63 -6.61 -25.95
C ASP A 708 30.20 -6.00 -24.62
N VAL A 709 30.53 -4.72 -24.39
CA VAL A 709 30.10 -3.98 -23.19
C VAL A 709 28.58 -3.79 -23.19
N GLY A 710 27.98 -3.43 -24.33
CA GLY A 710 26.54 -3.29 -24.48
C GLY A 710 25.79 -4.59 -24.14
N GLU A 711 26.27 -5.71 -24.68
CA GLU A 711 25.76 -7.06 -24.40
C GLU A 711 25.90 -7.48 -22.93
N GLU A 712 27.05 -7.20 -22.32
CA GLU A 712 27.29 -7.51 -20.91
C GLU A 712 26.39 -6.69 -19.98
N VAL A 713 26.23 -5.39 -20.28
CA VAL A 713 25.33 -4.49 -19.55
C VAL A 713 23.88 -4.94 -19.71
N TYR A 714 23.48 -5.35 -20.91
CA TYR A 714 22.14 -5.85 -21.18
C TYR A 714 21.79 -7.05 -20.29
N ARG A 715 22.64 -8.10 -20.33
CA ARG A 715 22.41 -9.35 -19.59
C ARG A 715 22.44 -9.18 -18.07
N LYS A 716 23.33 -8.33 -17.55
CA LYS A 716 23.54 -8.21 -16.10
C LYS A 716 22.58 -7.23 -15.42
N LYS A 717 22.03 -6.25 -16.15
CA LYS A 717 21.24 -5.18 -15.55
C LYS A 717 20.00 -4.76 -16.34
N LEU A 718 19.98 -4.79 -17.67
CA LEU A 718 18.90 -4.17 -18.44
C LEU A 718 17.73 -5.11 -18.78
N ALA A 719 17.96 -6.42 -18.92
CA ALA A 719 16.89 -7.38 -19.26
C ALA A 719 15.71 -7.32 -18.26
N ASP A 720 16.00 -7.18 -16.97
CA ASP A 720 15.01 -7.07 -15.88
C ASP A 720 14.45 -5.63 -15.68
N SER A 721 14.95 -4.64 -16.43
CA SER A 721 14.62 -3.22 -16.24
C SER A 721 13.62 -2.67 -17.27
N ILE A 722 13.27 -3.47 -18.27
CA ILE A 722 12.26 -3.15 -19.28
C ILE A 722 10.87 -3.25 -18.62
N TYR A 723 10.04 -2.23 -18.77
CA TYR A 723 8.69 -2.24 -18.20
C TYR A 723 7.86 -3.39 -18.78
N PRO A 724 7.18 -4.22 -17.96
CA PRO A 724 6.27 -5.26 -18.44
C PRO A 724 5.19 -4.73 -19.39
N GLU A 725 4.67 -3.52 -19.13
CA GLU A 725 3.70 -2.84 -20.00
C GLU A 725 4.28 -2.50 -21.38
N SER A 726 5.55 -2.07 -21.42
CA SER A 726 6.24 -1.75 -22.67
C SER A 726 6.49 -3.01 -23.52
N ARG A 727 6.83 -4.14 -22.90
CA ARG A 727 6.95 -5.43 -23.60
C ARG A 727 5.64 -5.80 -24.28
N ALA A 728 4.54 -5.66 -23.56
CA ALA A 728 3.26 -6.08 -24.06
C ALA A 728 2.62 -5.11 -25.06
N LEU A 729 2.87 -3.80 -24.93
CA LEU A 729 2.57 -2.81 -25.96
C LEU A 729 3.26 -3.15 -27.28
N VAL A 730 4.57 -3.39 -27.24
CA VAL A 730 5.35 -3.79 -28.42
C VAL A 730 4.81 -5.10 -28.99
N ALA A 731 4.58 -6.10 -28.15
CA ALA A 731 4.03 -7.39 -28.59
C ALA A 731 2.65 -7.24 -29.26
N ALA A 732 1.76 -6.39 -28.73
CA ALA A 732 0.44 -6.13 -29.32
C ALA A 732 0.55 -5.42 -30.68
N HIS A 733 1.45 -4.44 -30.82
CA HIS A 733 1.67 -3.80 -32.12
C HIS A 733 2.29 -4.76 -33.15
N ILE A 734 3.25 -5.60 -32.75
CA ILE A 734 3.83 -6.64 -33.60
C ILE A 734 2.74 -7.64 -34.02
N GLN A 735 1.90 -8.07 -33.09
CA GLN A 735 0.79 -9.00 -33.35
C GLN A 735 -0.21 -8.45 -34.37
N MET A 736 -0.50 -7.15 -34.34
CA MET A 736 -1.38 -6.49 -35.31
C MET A 736 -0.69 -6.18 -36.66
N GLY A 737 0.57 -6.55 -36.83
CA GLY A 737 1.33 -6.31 -38.05
C GLY A 737 1.68 -4.84 -38.28
N HIS A 738 1.68 -4.02 -37.22
CA HIS A 738 2.08 -2.62 -37.28
C HIS A 738 3.58 -2.46 -37.53
N THR A 739 3.99 -1.33 -38.09
CA THR A 739 5.41 -0.98 -38.22
C THR A 739 5.93 -0.47 -36.87
N VAL A 740 6.69 -1.30 -36.15
CA VAL A 740 7.25 -0.96 -34.84
C VAL A 740 8.68 -0.46 -34.98
N THR A 741 9.01 0.65 -34.33
CA THR A 741 10.34 1.29 -34.44
C THR A 741 10.80 1.86 -33.10
N ILE A 742 12.08 1.66 -32.75
CA ILE A 742 12.73 2.41 -31.66
C ILE A 742 13.39 3.65 -32.25
N ILE A 743 13.14 4.82 -31.67
CA ILE A 743 13.84 6.07 -31.99
C ILE A 743 14.50 6.59 -30.73
N SER A 744 15.83 6.64 -30.69
CA SER A 744 16.56 7.08 -29.48
C SER A 744 17.79 7.93 -29.80
N ALA A 745 18.11 8.86 -28.90
CA ALA A 745 19.38 9.59 -28.95
C ALA A 745 20.60 8.73 -28.54
N ALA A 746 20.36 7.54 -27.97
CA ALA A 746 21.39 6.59 -27.57
C ALA A 746 22.15 5.99 -28.77
N THR A 747 23.20 5.22 -28.48
CA THR A 747 24.01 4.52 -29.50
C THR A 747 23.49 3.11 -29.79
N PRO A 748 23.80 2.51 -30.96
CA PRO A 748 23.40 1.14 -31.29
C PRO A 748 23.77 0.12 -30.21
N TYR A 749 24.93 0.29 -29.58
CA TYR A 749 25.44 -0.60 -28.53
C TYR A 749 24.54 -0.66 -27.28
N GLN A 750 23.67 0.33 -27.09
CA GLN A 750 22.69 0.37 -26.02
C GLN A 750 21.32 -0.11 -26.48
N VAL A 751 20.93 0.25 -27.71
CA VAL A 751 19.58 0.06 -28.24
C VAL A 751 19.41 -1.35 -28.82
N ASP A 752 20.39 -1.84 -29.57
CA ASP A 752 20.28 -3.10 -30.33
C ASP A 752 20.02 -4.34 -29.46
N PRO A 753 20.66 -4.51 -28.27
CA PRO A 753 20.35 -5.64 -27.40
C PRO A 753 18.89 -5.63 -26.90
N ILE A 754 18.34 -4.44 -26.65
CA ILE A 754 16.95 -4.24 -26.21
C ILE A 754 15.99 -4.46 -27.37
N ALA A 755 16.30 -3.93 -28.56
CA ALA A 755 15.51 -4.12 -29.77
C ALA A 755 15.35 -5.60 -30.12
N ARG A 756 16.46 -6.37 -30.06
CA ARG A 756 16.45 -7.82 -30.27
C ARG A 756 15.57 -8.56 -29.27
N ASP A 757 15.62 -8.17 -28.00
CA ASP A 757 14.80 -8.79 -26.95
C ASP A 757 13.31 -8.48 -27.09
N LEU A 758 12.98 -7.29 -27.59
CA LEU A 758 11.61 -6.86 -27.83
C LEU A 758 11.06 -7.30 -29.20
N GLY A 759 11.89 -7.89 -30.07
CA GLY A 759 11.50 -8.29 -31.42
C GLY A 759 11.26 -7.10 -32.38
N ILE A 760 11.96 -5.98 -32.18
CA ILE A 760 11.83 -4.78 -33.00
C ILE A 760 12.96 -4.74 -34.04
N ASP A 761 12.61 -4.76 -35.32
CA ASP A 761 13.57 -4.81 -36.43
C ASP A 761 14.06 -3.42 -36.87
N ILE A 762 13.28 -2.36 -36.63
CA ILE A 762 13.59 -1.00 -37.08
C ILE A 762 14.11 -0.18 -35.91
N VAL A 763 15.39 0.23 -35.99
CA VAL A 763 16.07 0.98 -34.93
C VAL A 763 16.75 2.21 -35.51
N GLU A 764 16.27 3.39 -35.08
CA GLU A 764 16.84 4.69 -35.41
C GLU A 764 17.58 5.25 -34.19
N CYS A 765 18.90 5.35 -34.28
CA CYS A 765 19.76 5.76 -33.18
C CYS A 765 21.01 6.52 -33.66
N THR A 766 21.72 7.16 -32.74
CA THR A 766 22.91 7.95 -33.07
C THR A 766 24.09 7.03 -33.40
N ARG A 767 24.52 7.01 -34.68
CA ARG A 767 25.61 6.15 -35.15
C ARG A 767 26.96 6.89 -35.21
N LEU A 768 28.00 6.23 -34.75
CA LEU A 768 29.39 6.67 -34.90
C LEU A 768 29.98 6.08 -36.19
N GLU A 769 30.86 6.82 -36.86
CA GLU A 769 31.56 6.38 -38.06
C GLU A 769 32.65 5.36 -37.69
N VAL A 770 32.63 4.23 -38.38
CA VAL A 770 33.54 3.10 -38.17
C VAL A 770 34.19 2.76 -39.51
N GLU A 771 35.53 2.71 -39.52
CA GLU A 771 36.35 2.25 -40.64
C GLU A 771 37.31 1.17 -40.14
N ASP A 772 37.47 0.08 -40.90
CA ASP A 772 38.32 -1.06 -40.52
C ASP A 772 38.07 -1.61 -39.10
N GLY A 773 36.79 -1.61 -38.68
CA GLY A 773 36.36 -2.08 -37.36
C GLY A 773 36.76 -1.16 -36.19
N LYS A 774 37.19 0.08 -36.47
CA LYS A 774 37.58 1.08 -35.48
C LYS A 774 36.80 2.37 -35.65
N PHE A 775 36.47 3.04 -34.54
CA PHE A 775 35.83 4.35 -34.61
C PHE A 775 36.76 5.39 -35.24
N THR A 776 36.25 6.15 -36.20
CA THR A 776 36.99 7.28 -36.80
C THR A 776 36.91 8.55 -35.94
N GLY A 777 35.94 8.58 -35.02
CA GLY A 777 35.61 9.70 -34.16
C GLY A 777 34.66 10.74 -34.78
N LYS A 778 34.04 10.42 -35.93
CA LYS A 778 32.94 11.20 -36.50
C LYS A 778 31.58 10.56 -36.16
N ILE A 779 30.51 11.35 -36.25
CA ILE A 779 29.12 10.89 -36.14
C ILE A 779 28.56 10.84 -37.56
N ILE A 780 27.92 9.72 -37.94
CA ILE A 780 27.30 9.57 -39.26
C ILE A 780 26.01 10.38 -39.31
N GLU A 781 25.08 10.10 -38.39
CA GLU A 781 23.81 10.82 -38.27
C GLU A 781 23.38 10.91 -36.79
N PRO A 782 23.12 12.10 -36.23
CA PRO A 782 22.42 12.24 -34.97
C PRO A 782 20.91 12.05 -35.20
N ALA A 783 20.27 11.17 -34.42
CA ALA A 783 18.83 10.88 -34.55
C ALA A 783 17.92 12.12 -34.39
N TRP A 784 18.45 13.25 -33.87
CA TRP A 784 17.71 14.50 -33.68
C TRP A 784 18.55 15.74 -34.01
N VAL A 785 18.61 16.17 -35.28
CA VAL A 785 18.98 17.55 -35.64
C VAL A 785 17.83 18.26 -36.35
N LYS A 786 17.37 19.36 -35.73
CA LYS A 786 16.53 20.39 -36.35
C LYS A 786 17.26 21.00 -37.55
N VAL A 787 16.75 20.78 -38.76
CA VAL A 787 17.17 21.53 -39.96
C VAL A 787 16.77 23.00 -39.80
N LYS A 788 17.76 23.92 -39.85
CA LYS A 788 17.51 25.36 -40.04
C LYS A 788 17.18 25.61 -41.53
N PRO A 789 16.21 26.49 -41.86
CA PRO A 789 15.84 26.75 -43.25
C PRO A 789 16.82 27.73 -43.89
N SER A 790 17.69 27.25 -44.78
CA SER A 790 18.36 28.10 -45.76
C SER A 790 18.89 27.32 -46.96
N GLN A 791 18.38 27.71 -48.13
CA GLN A 791 18.83 27.44 -49.50
C GLN A 791 18.45 26.11 -50.16
N GLY A 792 17.26 26.13 -50.78
CA GLY A 792 16.93 25.63 -52.12
C GLY A 792 17.52 24.29 -52.60
N GLY A 793 16.67 23.26 -52.63
CA GLY A 793 16.89 22.04 -53.40
C GLY A 793 16.08 20.88 -52.82
N ALA A 794 15.14 20.33 -53.58
CA ALA A 794 14.07 19.44 -53.12
C ALA A 794 14.54 18.18 -52.39
N LEU A 795 14.04 17.95 -51.17
CA LEU A 795 13.80 16.64 -50.57
C LEU A 795 12.63 16.75 -49.57
N GLN A 796 11.69 15.84 -49.72
CA GLN A 796 10.31 15.91 -49.24
C GLN A 796 10.25 15.67 -47.71
N LYS A 797 9.67 16.63 -46.98
CA LYS A 797 9.37 16.54 -45.54
C LYS A 797 8.49 15.31 -45.25
N ARG A 798 8.96 14.35 -44.43
CA ARG A 798 8.08 13.53 -43.58
C ARG A 798 8.22 14.01 -42.13
N ARG A 799 7.22 14.79 -41.74
CA ARG A 799 7.05 15.38 -40.41
C ARG A 799 6.31 14.34 -39.58
N ILE A 800 6.97 13.68 -38.62
CA ILE A 800 6.26 12.91 -37.59
C ILE A 800 5.81 13.93 -36.53
N SER A 801 4.52 14.18 -36.49
CA SER A 801 3.84 14.83 -35.37
C SER A 801 3.51 13.76 -34.33
N THR A 802 4.09 13.88 -33.15
CA THR A 802 3.62 13.29 -31.89
C THR A 802 3.78 14.34 -30.81
#